data_AF-T0R4V4-F1
#
_entry.id   AF-T0R4V4-F1
#
_cell.length_a   1.000
_cell.length_b   1.000
_cell.length_c   1.000
_cell.angle_alpha   90.00
_cell.angle_beta   90.00
_cell.angle_gamma   90.00
#
_symmetry.space_group_name_H-M   'P 1'
#
loop_
_entity.id
_entity.type
_entity.pdbx_description
1 polymer ?
#
loop_
_entity_poly.entity_id
_entity_poly.type
_entity_poly.pdbx_seq_one_letter_code
_entity_poly.pdbx_strand_id
1 'polypeptide(L)'
;MATRVRLRPAAPTDVSRYEDVLARVRLRVSNALPRVFLFSAPIDPCLELPANDLSAVDAASATVVPGQHVRIGNPAWDAEVHAHVRKTIRTTFAPSSPFTIALAYYATSLRRWPRPRGAFGTLCIELPLFPETTAARCAIWLAGTNLPIEIGASPVLVYDLVLDGPDVRNVEAIAGVRALASRPSPTQFNFYKVLTNPDVDRDELHPRDAAITSVLLTSTMYDVLLANLEWSRSKNYPTVTSWCVASDSADVPDAILSAPQACVLQGRIQATAGRSACGLVFWAKSHRAYVAPLSALGDVIRSGGTAFGQTSVDGLLEMVLPRFQDPREMTQDSFGRSVTSFYTALSDGQHLEWIERFLCDVYDAPVRNEELTAMCHLLARDIATFGWSIMGPMLSRLLERWTTSPTNWRLACSYRLVANLAGVSNDPVHMNMDAPSFHEWVVDAYTDLAAAAQSAIAQGDLKSDAAAARCVLTHSFQLHAFVTHLEVTHRWFFGSAPPDIVHAIASFRGPTFDLEAIVSELSELTLLAPTLLAVYRQGFHLPAAEWIETVLRAYAHRVLHVLGYDLSVDVRASILGVAAIAGLFDSALDLMASERLLYVVPSVLLFLQSLPTPAPPDVLAPCSSLLLALASDVDRARRPARDDDTVRDYYAATLDDAMDAPIDVTLWLDAFAFFVMFDPTNLLRFGTAWVASGLQLEHTLVLDVVVRFYDRFPHEMEGFLALATTTLHALPDVADDDRARRQRLQELLDAAEISARKRARVE
;
A
#
# COMPACT_ATOMS: atom_id res chain seq x y z
N MET A 1 -37.72 -59.64 -6.74
CA MET A 1 -37.27 -59.36 -5.36
C MET A 1 -35.97 -58.57 -5.45
N ALA A 2 -35.99 -57.27 -5.16
CA ALA A 2 -34.80 -56.42 -5.19
C ALA A 2 -34.35 -56.14 -3.76
N THR A 3 -33.16 -56.62 -3.41
CA THR A 3 -32.54 -56.50 -2.09
C THR A 3 -32.06 -55.06 -1.89
N ARG A 4 -32.73 -54.29 -1.02
CA ARG A 4 -32.27 -52.95 -0.61
C ARG A 4 -31.09 -53.08 0.34
N VAL A 5 -29.89 -52.78 -0.15
CA VAL A 5 -28.70 -52.56 0.68
C VAL A 5 -28.85 -51.23 1.39
N ARG A 6 -29.01 -51.25 2.72
CA ARG A 6 -28.89 -50.05 3.57
C ARG A 6 -27.40 -49.69 3.68
N LEU A 7 -26.97 -48.66 2.97
CA LEU A 7 -25.69 -47.99 3.25
C LEU A 7 -25.74 -47.45 4.68
N ARG A 8 -24.77 -47.84 5.53
CA ARG A 8 -24.58 -47.20 6.83
C ARG A 8 -24.27 -45.71 6.59
N PRO A 9 -24.86 -44.78 7.36
CA PRO A 9 -24.48 -43.37 7.26
C PRO A 9 -22.98 -43.25 7.56
N ALA A 10 -22.28 -42.43 6.78
CA ALA A 10 -20.88 -42.10 7.01
C ALA A 10 -20.70 -41.58 8.45
N ALA A 11 -19.56 -41.88 9.05
CA ALA A 11 -19.24 -41.34 10.37
C ALA A 11 -19.35 -39.80 10.30
N PRO A 12 -20.06 -39.16 11.25
CA PRO A 12 -20.24 -37.71 11.22
C PRO A 12 -18.87 -37.04 11.24
N THR A 13 -18.65 -36.11 10.30
CA THR A 13 -17.44 -35.28 10.23
C THR A 13 -17.32 -34.43 11.49
N ASP A 14 -16.11 -34.00 11.84
CA ASP A 14 -15.93 -33.19 13.06
C ASP A 14 -16.72 -31.88 13.01
N VAL A 15 -16.93 -31.30 11.81
CA VAL A 15 -17.84 -30.18 11.58
C VAL A 15 -19.28 -30.52 11.97
N SER A 16 -19.83 -31.65 11.54
CA SER A 16 -21.21 -32.05 11.90
C SER A 16 -21.39 -32.34 13.40
N ARG A 17 -20.33 -32.86 14.06
CA ARG A 17 -20.34 -33.10 15.51
C ARG A 17 -20.23 -31.78 16.30
N TYR A 18 -19.49 -30.83 15.74
CA TYR A 18 -19.32 -29.48 16.26
C TYR A 18 -20.62 -28.68 16.11
N GLU A 19 -21.28 -28.77 14.96
CA GLU A 19 -22.64 -28.26 14.73
C GLU A 19 -23.65 -28.92 15.68
N ASP A 20 -23.53 -30.23 15.96
CA ASP A 20 -24.38 -30.93 16.93
C ASP A 20 -24.19 -30.43 18.37
N VAL A 21 -22.96 -30.08 18.78
CA VAL A 21 -22.69 -29.47 20.09
C VAL A 21 -23.26 -28.05 20.14
N LEU A 22 -23.08 -27.27 19.06
CA LEU A 22 -23.67 -25.94 18.89
C LEU A 22 -25.19 -25.95 18.80
N ALA A 23 -25.81 -27.05 18.36
CA ALA A 23 -27.25 -27.22 18.32
C ALA A 23 -27.86 -27.61 19.68
N ARG A 24 -27.07 -28.27 20.54
CA ARG A 24 -27.44 -28.66 21.93
C ARG A 24 -27.34 -27.51 22.91
N VAL A 25 -26.35 -26.64 22.70
CA VAL A 25 -26.38 -25.28 23.23
C VAL A 25 -27.48 -24.57 22.47
N ARG A 26 -28.62 -24.22 23.08
CA ARG A 26 -29.59 -23.39 22.35
C ARG A 26 -28.91 -22.07 22.02
N LEU A 27 -28.48 -21.89 20.78
CA LEU A 27 -28.33 -20.57 20.18
C LEU A 27 -29.69 -19.90 20.38
N ARG A 28 -29.83 -19.10 21.43
CA ARG A 28 -30.83 -18.05 21.39
C ARG A 28 -30.30 -17.15 20.29
N VAL A 29 -30.83 -17.30 19.09
CA VAL A 29 -30.79 -16.21 18.12
C VAL A 29 -31.66 -15.12 18.75
N SER A 30 -31.07 -14.39 19.69
CA SER A 30 -31.60 -13.16 20.25
C SER A 30 -31.68 -12.23 19.06
N ASN A 31 -32.92 -12.03 18.58
CA ASN A 31 -33.31 -11.09 17.54
C ASN A 31 -32.16 -10.70 16.63
N ALA A 32 -31.79 -11.58 15.69
CA ALA A 32 -31.19 -11.05 14.47
C ALA A 32 -32.20 -10.03 13.97
N LEU A 33 -31.88 -8.74 14.14
CA LEU A 33 -32.67 -7.69 13.52
C LEU A 33 -32.78 -8.12 12.06
N PRO A 34 -34.00 -8.15 11.49
CA PRO A 34 -34.13 -8.56 10.12
C PRO A 34 -33.14 -7.73 9.31
N ARG A 35 -32.37 -8.36 8.43
CA ARG A 35 -31.56 -7.60 7.47
C ARG A 35 -32.58 -6.83 6.63
N VAL A 36 -32.66 -5.53 6.89
CA VAL A 36 -33.59 -4.64 6.21
C VAL A 36 -32.89 -4.09 4.97
N PHE A 37 -33.52 -4.27 3.82
CA PHE A 37 -33.13 -3.64 2.58
C PHE A 37 -34.39 -3.19 1.84
N LEU A 38 -34.24 -2.32 0.86
CA LEU A 38 -35.35 -1.80 0.09
C LEU A 38 -35.46 -2.54 -1.24
N PHE A 39 -36.65 -2.51 -1.82
CA PHE A 39 -36.78 -2.68 -3.26
C PHE A 39 -35.93 -1.63 -3.99
N SER A 40 -35.48 -1.93 -5.21
CA SER A 40 -34.69 -1.01 -6.03
C SER A 40 -35.47 0.23 -6.50
N ALA A 41 -36.81 0.16 -6.46
CA ALA A 41 -37.70 1.26 -6.80
C ALA A 41 -39.00 1.23 -5.95
N PRO A 42 -39.71 2.37 -5.80
CA PRO A 42 -41.09 2.40 -5.31
C PRO A 42 -42.01 1.74 -6.34
N ILE A 43 -42.62 0.61 -5.96
CA ILE A 43 -43.51 -0.18 -6.83
C ILE A 43 -44.81 -0.41 -6.06
N ASP A 44 -45.93 0.02 -6.63
CA ASP A 44 -47.26 -0.27 -6.10
C ASP A 44 -47.59 -1.76 -6.27
N PRO A 45 -47.84 -2.52 -5.19
CA PRO A 45 -48.16 -3.93 -5.27
C PRO A 45 -49.52 -4.24 -5.95
N CYS A 46 -50.44 -3.26 -6.07
CA CYS A 46 -51.82 -3.47 -6.57
C CYS A 46 -52.50 -4.67 -5.89
N LEU A 47 -52.78 -4.56 -4.58
CA LEU A 47 -53.35 -5.65 -3.79
C LEU A 47 -54.77 -6.00 -4.24
N GLU A 48 -54.99 -7.26 -4.62
CA GLU A 48 -56.31 -7.83 -4.87
C GLU A 48 -56.83 -8.45 -3.56
N LEU A 49 -57.89 -7.86 -3.00
CA LEU A 49 -58.60 -8.40 -1.83
C LEU A 49 -59.87 -9.17 -2.29
N PRO A 50 -60.24 -10.29 -1.65
CA PRO A 50 -61.47 -11.01 -1.96
C PRO A 50 -62.71 -10.16 -1.61
N ALA A 51 -63.73 -10.20 -2.48
CA ALA A 51 -64.83 -9.23 -2.54
C ALA A 51 -65.87 -9.26 -1.38
N ASN A 52 -65.64 -9.98 -0.28
CA ASN A 52 -66.61 -10.07 0.82
C ASN A 52 -65.94 -9.68 2.15
N ASP A 53 -66.58 -8.78 2.88
CA ASP A 53 -66.22 -8.23 4.22
C ASP A 53 -65.28 -7.03 4.28
N LEU A 54 -65.65 -5.92 3.62
CA LEU A 54 -65.10 -4.59 3.94
C LEU A 54 -66.22 -3.56 4.11
N SER A 55 -66.95 -3.64 5.23
CA SER A 55 -67.64 -2.47 5.78
C SER A 55 -66.83 -1.94 6.97
N ALA A 56 -66.39 -0.69 6.85
CA ALA A 56 -65.69 0.13 7.84
C ALA A 56 -64.28 -0.32 8.25
N VAL A 57 -63.25 0.30 7.64
CA VAL A 57 -61.92 0.38 8.25
C VAL A 57 -61.42 1.82 8.17
N ASP A 58 -61.24 2.40 9.35
CA ASP A 58 -60.65 3.71 9.61
C ASP A 58 -59.17 3.72 9.24
N ALA A 59 -58.67 4.79 8.62
CA ALA A 59 -57.28 4.93 8.16
C ALA A 59 -56.22 4.89 9.29
N ALA A 60 -56.65 4.80 10.56
CA ALA A 60 -55.81 4.74 11.75
C ALA A 60 -55.59 3.32 12.32
N SER A 61 -56.29 2.30 11.83
CA SER A 61 -56.17 0.92 12.33
C SER A 61 -55.90 -0.04 11.18
N ALA A 62 -54.62 -0.37 10.96
CA ALA A 62 -54.22 -1.38 9.98
C ALA A 62 -54.85 -2.73 10.33
N THR A 63 -55.87 -3.14 9.58
CA THR A 63 -56.55 -4.44 9.75
C THR A 63 -55.63 -5.57 9.31
N VAL A 64 -55.54 -6.60 10.15
CA VAL A 64 -54.66 -7.74 9.93
C VAL A 64 -55.24 -8.74 8.95
N VAL A 65 -54.90 -8.63 7.66
CA VAL A 65 -55.25 -9.67 6.68
C VAL A 65 -54.15 -10.75 6.66
N PRO A 66 -54.46 -12.02 6.98
CA PRO A 66 -53.50 -13.11 6.88
C PRO A 66 -53.02 -13.24 5.42
N GLY A 67 -51.69 -13.27 5.20
CA GLY A 67 -51.07 -13.21 3.86
C GLY A 67 -51.53 -14.27 2.84
N GLN A 68 -52.19 -15.34 3.29
CA GLN A 68 -52.82 -16.34 2.41
C GLN A 68 -54.07 -15.83 1.66
N HIS A 69 -54.62 -14.66 2.02
CA HIS A 69 -55.82 -14.07 1.43
C HIS A 69 -55.55 -12.81 0.59
N VAL A 70 -54.28 -12.46 0.37
CA VAL A 70 -53.87 -11.26 -0.37
C VAL A 70 -53.16 -11.72 -1.65
N ARG A 71 -53.62 -11.26 -2.81
CA ARG A 71 -52.93 -11.47 -4.10
C ARG A 71 -52.33 -10.16 -4.58
N ILE A 72 -51.16 -10.23 -5.20
CA ILE A 72 -50.45 -9.08 -5.76
C ILE A 72 -50.75 -9.08 -7.26
N GLY A 73 -51.41 -8.03 -7.74
CA GLY A 73 -51.79 -7.90 -9.14
C GLY A 73 -50.69 -7.33 -10.03
N ASN A 74 -49.63 -6.72 -9.45
CA ASN A 74 -48.57 -6.07 -10.23
C ASN A 74 -47.40 -7.03 -10.56
N PRO A 75 -47.19 -7.41 -11.83
CA PRO A 75 -46.10 -8.30 -12.23
C PRO A 75 -44.70 -7.70 -12.06
N ALA A 76 -44.56 -6.38 -12.00
CA ALA A 76 -43.28 -5.72 -11.71
C ALA A 76 -42.81 -6.02 -10.27
N TRP A 77 -43.75 -6.28 -9.35
CA TRP A 77 -43.44 -6.64 -7.97
C TRP A 77 -42.82 -8.04 -7.88
N ASP A 78 -43.40 -9.02 -8.58
CA ASP A 78 -42.85 -10.37 -8.67
C ASP A 78 -41.48 -10.40 -9.36
N ALA A 79 -41.30 -9.59 -10.41
CA ALA A 79 -40.01 -9.45 -11.08
C ALA A 79 -38.93 -8.90 -10.14
N GLU A 80 -39.26 -7.89 -9.33
CA GLU A 80 -38.34 -7.28 -8.36
C GLU A 80 -37.97 -8.25 -7.22
N VAL A 81 -38.94 -9.01 -6.71
CA VAL A 81 -38.73 -10.06 -5.70
C VAL A 81 -37.85 -11.18 -6.24
N HIS A 82 -38.03 -11.59 -7.50
CA HIS A 82 -37.28 -12.67 -8.13
C HIS A 82 -35.97 -12.23 -8.79
N ALA A 83 -35.74 -10.94 -9.02
CA ALA A 83 -34.49 -10.40 -9.55
C ALA A 83 -33.64 -9.75 -8.45
N HIS A 84 -33.95 -8.50 -8.07
CA HIS A 84 -33.14 -7.71 -7.15
C HIS A 84 -33.10 -8.31 -5.76
N VAL A 85 -34.25 -8.56 -5.13
CA VAL A 85 -34.34 -9.11 -3.77
C VAL A 85 -33.64 -10.48 -3.72
N ARG A 86 -33.94 -11.36 -4.67
CA ARG A 86 -33.31 -12.67 -4.79
C ARG A 86 -31.79 -12.60 -5.01
N LYS A 87 -31.31 -11.69 -5.85
CA LYS A 87 -29.87 -11.47 -6.09
C LYS A 87 -29.20 -10.98 -4.80
N THR A 88 -29.75 -9.97 -4.15
CA THR A 88 -29.28 -9.42 -2.87
C THR A 88 -29.23 -10.51 -1.79
N ILE A 89 -30.21 -11.41 -1.74
CA ILE A 89 -30.20 -12.56 -0.82
C ILE A 89 -29.06 -13.53 -1.15
N ARG A 90 -28.92 -13.93 -2.42
CA ARG A 90 -27.86 -14.86 -2.86
C ARG A 90 -26.46 -14.33 -2.59
N THR A 91 -26.22 -13.05 -2.89
CA THR A 91 -24.92 -12.41 -2.67
C THR A 91 -24.61 -12.21 -1.20
N THR A 92 -25.64 -11.96 -0.37
CA THR A 92 -25.42 -11.66 1.06
C THR A 92 -25.31 -12.93 1.92
N PHE A 93 -25.91 -14.05 1.51
CA PHE A 93 -26.06 -15.22 2.40
C PHE A 93 -25.57 -16.57 1.85
N ALA A 94 -25.66 -16.88 0.55
CA ALA A 94 -25.13 -18.13 -0.03
C ALA A 94 -25.23 -18.16 -1.58
N PRO A 95 -24.11 -18.24 -2.33
CA PRO A 95 -24.13 -18.25 -3.80
C PRO A 95 -24.68 -19.54 -4.43
N SER A 96 -24.53 -20.69 -3.75
CA SER A 96 -24.64 -22.03 -4.37
C SER A 96 -25.81 -22.91 -3.90
N SER A 97 -26.63 -22.46 -2.94
CA SER A 97 -27.71 -23.29 -2.37
C SER A 97 -29.11 -22.89 -2.89
N PRO A 98 -30.02 -23.85 -3.16
CA PRO A 98 -31.41 -23.54 -3.46
C PRO A 98 -32.11 -22.96 -2.21
N PHE A 99 -32.87 -21.87 -2.38
CA PHE A 99 -33.68 -21.23 -1.34
C PHE A 99 -35.12 -21.06 -1.83
N THR A 100 -36.07 -21.17 -0.90
CA THR A 100 -37.50 -20.91 -1.11
C THR A 100 -37.87 -19.59 -0.45
N ILE A 101 -38.44 -18.67 -1.22
CA ILE A 101 -39.02 -17.42 -0.70
C ILE A 101 -40.45 -17.75 -0.26
N ALA A 102 -40.74 -17.61 1.02
CA ALA A 102 -42.11 -17.63 1.54
C ALA A 102 -42.47 -16.19 1.92
N LEU A 103 -43.43 -15.61 1.20
CA LEU A 103 -43.87 -14.23 1.34
C LEU A 103 -44.91 -14.17 2.47
N ALA A 104 -44.61 -13.46 3.55
CA ALA A 104 -45.57 -13.22 4.64
C ALA A 104 -45.77 -11.71 4.81
N TYR A 105 -47.01 -11.26 4.60
CA TYR A 105 -47.42 -9.85 4.62
C TYR A 105 -47.91 -9.44 6.02
N TYR A 106 -47.29 -8.43 6.67
CA TYR A 106 -47.93 -7.70 7.78
C TYR A 106 -47.35 -6.32 8.14
N ALA A 107 -48.26 -5.42 8.55
CA ALA A 107 -48.05 -4.01 8.90
C ALA A 107 -47.74 -3.77 10.40
N THR A 108 -46.89 -2.77 10.64
CA THR A 108 -46.62 -2.01 11.89
C THR A 108 -46.04 -2.71 13.13
N SER A 109 -45.86 -4.03 13.20
CA SER A 109 -44.98 -4.61 14.25
C SER A 109 -44.28 -5.90 13.82
N LEU A 110 -42.95 -5.91 13.95
CA LEU A 110 -42.07 -7.04 13.66
C LEU A 110 -42.29 -8.19 14.67
N ARG A 111 -43.36 -8.96 14.52
CA ARG A 111 -43.57 -10.23 15.25
C ARG A 111 -42.95 -11.41 14.50
N ARG A 112 -42.32 -12.32 15.26
CA ARG A 112 -41.61 -13.51 14.77
C ARG A 112 -42.58 -14.49 14.07
N TRP A 113 -42.26 -14.92 12.85
CA TRP A 113 -43.05 -15.91 12.10
C TRP A 113 -42.41 -17.31 12.12
N PRO A 114 -43.21 -18.39 12.28
CA PRO A 114 -42.71 -19.76 12.22
C PRO A 114 -42.21 -20.16 10.82
N ARG A 115 -41.19 -21.02 10.78
CA ARG A 115 -40.52 -21.50 9.56
C ARG A 115 -41.40 -22.48 8.75
N PRO A 116 -41.57 -22.30 7.43
CA PRO A 116 -42.03 -23.37 6.54
C PRO A 116 -40.99 -24.49 6.43
N ARG A 117 -41.42 -25.76 6.46
CA ARG A 117 -40.51 -26.92 6.31
C ARG A 117 -39.68 -26.77 5.01
N GLY A 118 -38.35 -26.81 5.12
CA GLY A 118 -37.42 -26.77 3.98
C GLY A 118 -36.90 -25.39 3.56
N ALA A 119 -37.36 -24.27 4.15
CA ALA A 119 -36.88 -22.91 3.81
C ALA A 119 -35.68 -22.47 4.66
N PHE A 120 -34.77 -21.64 4.13
CA PHE A 120 -33.57 -21.12 4.82
C PHE A 120 -33.88 -19.92 5.75
N GLY A 121 -34.92 -19.15 5.43
CA GLY A 121 -35.40 -18.02 6.23
C GLY A 121 -36.79 -17.60 5.77
N THR A 122 -37.38 -16.63 6.47
CA THR A 122 -38.66 -16.03 6.10
C THR A 122 -38.40 -14.59 5.64
N LEU A 123 -38.76 -14.27 4.40
CA LEU A 123 -38.74 -12.90 3.88
C LEU A 123 -40.07 -12.23 4.23
N CYS A 124 -40.01 -11.20 5.07
CA CYS A 124 -41.12 -10.31 5.32
C CYS A 124 -40.96 -9.07 4.44
N ILE A 125 -42.04 -8.62 3.79
CA ILE A 125 -42.03 -7.38 3.01
C ILE A 125 -43.03 -6.44 3.67
N GLU A 126 -42.52 -5.38 4.27
CA GLU A 126 -43.31 -4.29 4.84
C GLU A 126 -43.67 -3.32 3.71
N LEU A 127 -44.97 -3.19 3.45
CA LEU A 127 -45.45 -2.24 2.46
C LEU A 127 -45.38 -0.82 3.01
N PRO A 128 -44.97 0.14 2.16
CA PRO A 128 -44.98 1.55 2.50
C PRO A 128 -46.44 2.05 2.61
N LEU A 129 -46.67 3.03 3.49
CA LEU A 129 -47.94 3.78 3.54
C LEU A 129 -48.21 4.56 2.23
N PHE A 130 -47.15 4.95 1.52
CA PHE A 130 -47.20 5.67 0.25
C PHE A 130 -46.37 4.93 -0.82
N PRO A 131 -46.94 3.90 -1.48
CA PRO A 131 -46.20 3.04 -2.42
C PRO A 131 -45.73 3.74 -3.69
N GLU A 132 -46.31 4.89 -4.04
CA GLU A 132 -45.90 5.70 -5.20
C GLU A 132 -44.56 6.42 -4.99
N THR A 133 -44.15 6.66 -3.74
CA THR A 133 -42.95 7.46 -3.42
C THR A 133 -41.94 6.76 -2.52
N THR A 134 -42.32 5.64 -1.89
CA THR A 134 -41.49 4.94 -0.91
C THR A 134 -41.31 3.48 -1.32
N ALA A 135 -40.07 3.01 -1.40
CA ALA A 135 -39.78 1.61 -1.71
C ALA A 135 -40.19 0.67 -0.56
N ALA A 136 -40.67 -0.52 -0.91
CA ALA A 136 -41.04 -1.53 0.09
C ALA A 136 -39.81 -2.01 0.87
N ARG A 137 -39.98 -2.19 2.18
CA ARG A 137 -38.92 -2.65 3.08
C ARG A 137 -38.95 -4.17 3.17
N CYS A 138 -37.91 -4.81 2.67
CA CYS A 138 -37.67 -6.23 2.86
C CYS A 138 -36.96 -6.46 4.19
N ALA A 139 -37.46 -7.39 4.98
CA ALA A 139 -36.93 -7.80 6.25
C ALA A 139 -36.75 -9.32 6.25
N ILE A 140 -35.52 -9.81 6.22
CA ILE A 140 -35.26 -11.25 6.22
C ILE A 140 -34.96 -11.73 7.64
N TRP A 141 -35.76 -12.70 8.07
CA TRP A 141 -35.56 -13.45 9.30
C TRP A 141 -34.87 -14.77 8.97
N LEU A 142 -33.58 -14.84 9.28
CA LEU A 142 -32.80 -16.05 9.04
C LEU A 142 -33.08 -17.08 10.14
N ALA A 143 -33.31 -18.33 9.75
CA ALA A 143 -33.39 -19.43 10.70
C ALA A 143 -31.97 -19.95 10.92
N GLY A 144 -31.33 -19.57 12.04
CA GLY A 144 -30.04 -20.12 12.49
C GLY A 144 -29.01 -20.19 11.38
N THR A 145 -28.37 -19.08 11.05
CA THR A 145 -27.39 -19.06 9.96
C THR A 145 -26.15 -19.88 10.27
N ASN A 146 -25.88 -20.87 9.41
CA ASN A 146 -24.54 -21.03 8.84
C ASN A 146 -24.35 -19.83 7.88
N LEU A 147 -23.72 -18.76 8.37
CA LEU A 147 -23.22 -17.69 7.51
C LEU A 147 -22.23 -18.31 6.50
N PRO A 148 -22.03 -17.73 5.31
CA PRO A 148 -20.85 -18.02 4.53
C PRO A 148 -19.68 -17.45 5.34
N ILE A 149 -19.09 -18.32 6.16
CA ILE A 149 -17.88 -18.03 6.90
C ILE A 149 -16.80 -17.93 5.81
N GLU A 150 -16.19 -16.77 5.65
CA GLU A 150 -14.83 -16.72 5.07
C GLU A 150 -13.93 -17.40 6.11
N ILE A 151 -13.91 -18.74 6.07
CA ILE A 151 -13.16 -19.58 7.00
C ILE A 151 -11.70 -19.28 6.75
N GLY A 152 -11.03 -18.66 7.71
CA GLY A 152 -9.59 -18.52 7.67
C GLY A 152 -9.05 -17.33 8.43
N ALA A 153 -9.66 -16.15 8.26
CA ALA A 153 -8.93 -14.91 8.51
C ALA A 153 -9.38 -14.02 9.65
N SER A 154 -10.50 -14.35 10.30
CA SER A 154 -11.00 -13.54 11.41
C SER A 154 -11.88 -14.38 12.33
N PRO A 155 -11.86 -14.12 13.65
CA PRO A 155 -12.81 -14.73 14.57
C PRO A 155 -14.26 -14.53 14.08
N VAL A 156 -15.07 -15.59 14.12
CA VAL A 156 -16.50 -15.49 13.80
C VAL A 156 -17.32 -15.62 15.07
N LEU A 157 -18.18 -14.62 15.31
CA LEU A 157 -19.02 -14.55 16.50
C LEU A 157 -20.13 -15.62 16.42
N VAL A 158 -20.09 -16.59 17.33
CA VAL A 158 -21.21 -17.52 17.58
C VAL A 158 -22.04 -16.96 18.74
N TYR A 159 -23.28 -16.57 18.47
CA TYR A 159 -24.14 -15.88 19.43
C TYR A 159 -24.65 -16.76 20.60
N ASP A 160 -24.72 -16.16 21.78
CA ASP A 160 -25.68 -16.49 22.86
C ASP A 160 -25.55 -17.87 23.53
N LEU A 161 -24.47 -18.07 24.31
CA LEU A 161 -24.47 -18.98 25.47
C LEU A 161 -25.22 -18.34 26.67
N VAL A 162 -26.34 -17.65 26.45
CA VAL A 162 -27.20 -17.21 27.55
C VAL A 162 -27.99 -18.44 28.03
N LEU A 163 -27.48 -19.02 29.12
CA LEU A 163 -28.11 -20.08 29.89
C LEU A 163 -29.33 -19.53 30.67
N ASP A 164 -30.35 -19.10 29.95
CA ASP A 164 -31.66 -18.82 30.52
C ASP A 164 -32.55 -20.06 30.34
N GLY A 165 -32.34 -21.04 31.23
CA GLY A 165 -33.12 -22.27 31.33
C GLY A 165 -32.79 -23.08 32.58
N PRO A 166 -33.62 -24.07 32.94
CA PRO A 166 -33.45 -24.90 34.15
C PRO A 166 -32.10 -25.66 34.14
N ASP A 167 -31.56 -25.93 35.35
CA ASP A 167 -30.19 -26.42 35.62
C ASP A 167 -29.71 -27.63 34.80
N VAL A 168 -30.63 -28.49 34.35
CA VAL A 168 -30.30 -29.68 33.54
C VAL A 168 -29.62 -29.31 32.21
N ARG A 169 -29.96 -28.16 31.61
CA ARG A 169 -29.36 -27.69 30.34
C ARG A 169 -27.97 -27.09 30.51
N ASN A 170 -27.61 -26.67 31.72
CA ASN A 170 -26.28 -26.13 32.04
C ASN A 170 -25.25 -27.27 32.09
N VAL A 171 -25.63 -28.42 32.65
CA VAL A 171 -24.80 -29.62 32.69
C VAL A 171 -24.50 -30.12 31.28
N GLU A 172 -25.50 -30.13 30.39
CA GLU A 172 -25.33 -30.53 28.99
C GLU A 172 -24.45 -29.55 28.18
N ALA A 173 -24.60 -28.24 28.38
CA ALA A 173 -23.76 -27.24 27.73
C ALA A 173 -22.31 -27.30 28.23
N ILE A 174 -22.09 -27.44 29.53
CA ILE A 174 -20.78 -27.64 30.13
C ILE A 174 -20.15 -28.95 29.65
N ALA A 175 -20.92 -30.03 29.57
CA ALA A 175 -20.47 -31.30 29.01
C ALA A 175 -20.15 -31.20 27.52
N GLY A 176 -20.92 -30.42 26.75
CA GLY A 176 -20.67 -30.13 25.34
C GLY A 176 -19.38 -29.34 25.12
N VAL A 177 -19.16 -28.26 25.88
CA VAL A 177 -17.91 -27.49 25.86
C VAL A 177 -16.74 -28.36 26.31
N ARG A 178 -16.90 -29.21 27.33
CA ARG A 178 -15.87 -30.16 27.77
C ARG A 178 -15.56 -31.23 26.72
N ALA A 179 -16.57 -31.72 26.00
CA ALA A 179 -16.41 -32.68 24.90
C ALA A 179 -15.75 -32.04 23.67
N LEU A 180 -16.02 -30.75 23.42
CA LEU A 180 -15.35 -29.94 22.40
C LEU A 180 -13.89 -29.72 22.78
N ALA A 181 -13.66 -29.36 24.04
CA ALA A 181 -12.35 -28.98 24.53
C ALA A 181 -11.38 -30.16 24.72
N SER A 182 -11.88 -31.38 24.70
CA SER A 182 -11.09 -32.61 24.82
C SER A 182 -10.67 -33.22 23.48
N ARG A 183 -10.95 -32.54 22.35
CA ARG A 183 -10.62 -33.04 21.01
C ARG A 183 -9.55 -32.19 20.32
N PRO A 184 -8.65 -32.80 19.54
CA PRO A 184 -7.80 -32.06 18.62
C PRO A 184 -8.70 -31.37 17.60
N SER A 185 -8.86 -30.06 17.73
CA SER A 185 -9.81 -29.28 16.94
C SER A 185 -9.39 -29.29 15.46
N PRO A 186 -10.33 -29.47 14.50
CA PRO A 186 -10.12 -28.98 13.16
C PRO A 186 -9.94 -27.46 13.24
N THR A 187 -9.04 -26.97 12.40
CA THR A 187 -8.52 -25.61 12.30
C THR A 187 -9.58 -24.50 12.45
N GLN A 188 -9.21 -23.46 13.23
CA GLN A 188 -9.76 -22.08 13.17
C GLN A 188 -11.18 -21.85 13.70
N PHE A 189 -11.46 -22.24 14.95
CA PHE A 189 -12.68 -21.81 15.63
C PHE A 189 -12.38 -20.88 16.80
N ASN A 190 -12.86 -19.65 16.68
CA ASN A 190 -12.83 -18.64 17.73
C ASN A 190 -14.25 -18.41 18.21
N PHE A 191 -14.43 -18.35 19.52
CA PHE A 191 -15.72 -18.17 20.14
C PHE A 191 -15.75 -16.93 21.01
N TYR A 192 -16.91 -16.32 21.06
CA TYR A 192 -17.19 -15.16 21.90
C TYR A 192 -18.45 -15.43 22.71
N LYS A 193 -18.38 -15.24 24.03
CA LYS A 193 -19.51 -15.33 24.94
C LYS A 193 -19.71 -13.99 25.64
N VAL A 194 -20.96 -13.52 25.64
CA VAL A 194 -21.36 -12.34 26.42
C VAL A 194 -21.37 -12.71 27.90
N LEU A 195 -20.74 -11.89 28.72
CA LEU A 195 -20.78 -12.07 30.17
C LEU A 195 -22.15 -11.65 30.70
N THR A 196 -22.64 -12.40 31.67
CA THR A 196 -23.98 -12.18 32.26
C THR A 196 -24.02 -11.00 33.22
N ASN A 197 -22.86 -10.51 33.67
CA ASN A 197 -22.71 -9.33 34.50
C ASN A 197 -22.12 -8.18 33.64
N PRO A 198 -22.76 -7.00 33.56
CA PRO A 198 -22.28 -5.89 32.73
C PRO A 198 -21.02 -5.19 33.28
N ASP A 199 -20.76 -5.28 34.58
CA ASP A 199 -19.70 -4.56 35.30
C ASP A 199 -18.73 -5.52 36.00
N VAL A 200 -17.98 -6.31 35.22
CA VAL A 200 -17.12 -7.37 35.77
C VAL A 200 -15.73 -6.83 36.10
N ASP A 201 -15.38 -6.80 37.39
CA ASP A 201 -14.00 -6.90 37.86
C ASP A 201 -13.51 -8.36 37.69
N ARG A 202 -12.21 -8.58 37.46
CA ARG A 202 -11.64 -9.87 37.02
C ARG A 202 -11.99 -11.06 37.93
N ASP A 203 -12.25 -10.79 39.21
CA ASP A 203 -12.58 -11.77 40.25
C ASP A 203 -14.11 -12.01 40.42
N GLU A 204 -14.96 -11.27 39.72
CA GLU A 204 -16.41 -11.25 39.92
C GLU A 204 -17.19 -11.79 38.70
N LEU A 205 -16.67 -12.85 38.07
CA LEU A 205 -17.43 -13.59 37.07
C LEU A 205 -18.64 -14.26 37.73
N HIS A 206 -19.82 -14.09 37.12
CA HIS A 206 -21.02 -14.80 37.54
C HIS A 206 -20.75 -16.32 37.61
N PRO A 207 -21.27 -17.08 38.59
CA PRO A 207 -20.89 -18.49 38.82
C PRO A 207 -20.99 -19.39 37.58
N ARG A 208 -21.92 -19.09 36.66
CA ARG A 208 -22.09 -19.80 35.38
C ARG A 208 -20.99 -19.47 34.37
N ASP A 209 -20.53 -18.22 34.34
CA ASP A 209 -19.44 -17.77 33.49
C ASP A 209 -18.12 -18.32 34.04
N ALA A 210 -17.92 -18.27 35.35
CA ALA A 210 -16.79 -18.88 36.04
C ALA A 210 -16.68 -20.40 35.78
N ALA A 211 -17.79 -21.14 35.79
CA ALA A 211 -17.79 -22.58 35.50
C ALA A 211 -17.37 -22.89 34.05
N ILE A 212 -17.84 -22.11 33.07
CA ILE A 212 -17.46 -22.29 31.66
C ILE A 212 -15.99 -21.89 31.44
N THR A 213 -15.56 -20.76 32.00
CA THR A 213 -14.16 -20.31 31.97
C THR A 213 -13.25 -21.37 32.61
N SER A 214 -13.61 -21.91 33.77
CA SER A 214 -12.87 -22.99 34.44
C SER A 214 -12.75 -24.25 33.58
N VAL A 215 -13.82 -24.67 32.89
CA VAL A 215 -13.80 -25.84 32.00
C VAL A 215 -12.88 -25.62 30.79
N LEU A 216 -12.89 -24.42 30.21
CA LEU A 216 -12.01 -24.09 29.09
C LEU A 216 -10.55 -24.01 29.54
N LEU A 217 -10.27 -23.34 30.65
CA LEU A 217 -8.92 -23.22 31.22
C LEU A 217 -8.33 -24.58 31.61
N THR A 218 -9.13 -25.46 32.24
CA THR A 218 -8.70 -26.82 32.63
C THR A 218 -8.45 -27.75 31.44
N SER A 219 -9.04 -27.48 30.28
CA SER A 219 -8.76 -28.27 29.08
C SER A 219 -7.33 -28.10 28.57
N THR A 220 -6.65 -26.99 28.90
CA THR A 220 -5.33 -26.58 28.39
C THR A 220 -5.21 -26.38 26.88
N MET A 221 -6.26 -26.70 26.11
CA MET A 221 -6.29 -26.64 24.65
C MET A 221 -6.66 -25.25 24.11
N TYR A 222 -7.21 -24.38 24.96
CA TYR A 222 -7.73 -23.07 24.57
C TYR A 222 -7.06 -21.94 25.33
N ASP A 223 -6.89 -20.81 24.66
CA ASP A 223 -6.73 -19.52 25.31
C ASP A 223 -8.10 -18.97 25.66
N VAL A 224 -8.20 -18.37 26.83
CA VAL A 224 -9.44 -17.77 27.31
C VAL A 224 -9.12 -16.36 27.79
N LEU A 225 -9.69 -15.37 27.11
CA LEU A 225 -9.46 -13.95 27.34
C LEU A 225 -10.77 -13.25 27.71
N LEU A 226 -10.67 -12.15 28.45
CA LEU A 226 -11.73 -11.19 28.68
C LEU A 226 -11.48 -10.00 27.76
N ALA A 227 -12.44 -9.68 26.88
CA ALA A 227 -12.37 -8.58 25.94
C ALA A 227 -13.31 -7.44 26.36
N ASN A 228 -12.75 -6.23 26.41
CA ASN A 228 -13.48 -4.98 26.61
C ASN A 228 -13.99 -4.46 25.27
N LEU A 229 -15.24 -3.99 25.26
CA LEU A 229 -15.97 -3.61 24.08
C LEU A 229 -16.37 -2.16 24.10
N GLU A 230 -16.12 -1.48 22.99
CA GLU A 230 -16.60 -0.12 22.77
C GLU A 230 -17.64 -0.06 21.65
N TRP A 231 -18.65 0.77 21.86
CA TRP A 231 -19.80 0.94 20.97
C TRP A 231 -19.82 2.33 20.37
N SER A 232 -19.39 2.48 19.12
CA SER A 232 -19.58 3.71 18.37
C SER A 232 -21.02 3.86 17.87
N ARG A 233 -21.53 5.10 17.80
CA ARG A 233 -22.82 5.42 17.17
C ARG A 233 -22.84 5.17 15.66
N SER A 234 -21.68 5.24 14.99
CA SER A 234 -21.54 5.08 13.54
C SER A 234 -21.27 3.65 13.09
N LYS A 235 -20.89 2.75 14.01
CA LYS A 235 -20.54 1.36 13.68
C LYS A 235 -21.71 0.42 14.00
N ASN A 236 -21.95 -0.52 13.08
CA ASN A 236 -23.00 -1.54 13.26
C ASN A 236 -22.60 -2.66 14.25
N TYR A 237 -21.32 -2.74 14.63
CA TYR A 237 -20.72 -3.79 15.46
C TYR A 237 -19.80 -3.18 16.55
N PRO A 238 -19.67 -3.80 17.73
CA PRO A 238 -18.73 -3.37 18.76
C PRO A 238 -17.29 -3.64 18.35
N THR A 239 -16.35 -2.82 18.82
CA THR A 239 -14.91 -3.03 18.63
C THR A 239 -14.25 -3.48 19.93
N VAL A 240 -13.34 -4.46 19.84
CA VAL A 240 -12.49 -4.81 20.98
C VAL A 240 -11.48 -3.68 21.17
N THR A 241 -11.49 -3.03 22.32
CA THR A 241 -10.53 -1.96 22.65
C THR A 241 -9.33 -2.49 23.40
N SER A 242 -9.54 -3.52 24.22
CA SER A 242 -8.51 -4.18 24.99
C SER A 242 -9.00 -5.57 25.40
N TRP A 243 -8.07 -6.42 25.80
CA TRP A 243 -8.37 -7.71 26.40
C TRP A 243 -7.30 -8.10 27.40
N CYS A 244 -7.65 -8.98 28.32
CA CYS A 244 -6.73 -9.54 29.31
C CYS A 244 -6.99 -11.03 29.48
N VAL A 245 -6.06 -11.74 30.13
CA VAL A 245 -6.22 -13.16 30.37
C VAL A 245 -7.32 -13.40 31.39
N ALA A 246 -8.27 -14.29 31.09
CA ALA A 246 -9.41 -14.57 31.97
C ALA A 246 -9.02 -15.20 33.32
N SER A 247 -7.78 -15.68 33.44
CA SER A 247 -7.19 -16.17 34.69
C SER A 247 -5.69 -15.98 34.67
N ASP A 248 -5.08 -15.68 35.82
CA ASP A 248 -3.62 -15.56 35.97
C ASP A 248 -2.86 -16.86 35.69
N SER A 249 -3.54 -18.00 35.69
CA SER A 249 -2.92 -19.29 35.37
C SER A 249 -2.83 -19.59 33.86
N ALA A 250 -3.37 -18.73 32.99
CA ALA A 250 -3.33 -18.96 31.55
C ALA A 250 -2.08 -18.33 30.91
N ASP A 251 -1.29 -19.19 30.28
CA ASP A 251 -0.03 -18.84 29.60
C ASP A 251 -0.31 -18.29 28.19
N VAL A 252 -0.61 -16.99 28.08
CA VAL A 252 -0.84 -16.29 26.80
C VAL A 252 0.30 -15.30 26.54
N PRO A 253 1.01 -15.40 25.40
CA PRO A 253 2.10 -14.47 25.09
C PRO A 253 1.66 -13.00 24.97
N ASP A 254 2.48 -12.08 25.48
CA ASP A 254 2.23 -10.62 25.43
C ASP A 254 1.99 -10.09 24.02
N ALA A 255 2.69 -10.64 23.03
CA ALA A 255 2.54 -10.27 21.62
C ALA A 255 1.10 -10.45 21.09
N ILE A 256 0.35 -11.39 21.68
CA ILE A 256 -1.08 -11.60 21.37
C ILE A 256 -1.93 -10.55 22.10
N LEU A 257 -1.62 -10.30 23.37
CA LEU A 257 -2.34 -9.34 24.20
C LEU A 257 -2.20 -7.91 23.65
N SER A 258 -1.09 -7.58 23.00
CA SER A 258 -0.83 -6.27 22.38
C SER A 258 -1.59 -6.01 21.06
N ALA A 259 -2.33 -6.98 20.51
CA ALA A 259 -3.00 -6.85 19.21
C ALA A 259 -4.52 -7.14 19.25
N PRO A 260 -5.32 -6.45 20.10
CA PRO A 260 -6.77 -6.66 20.20
C PRO A 260 -7.52 -6.45 18.87
N GLN A 261 -6.99 -5.60 17.99
CA GLN A 261 -7.53 -5.33 16.66
C GLN A 261 -7.48 -6.54 15.70
N ALA A 262 -6.65 -7.56 15.98
CA ALA A 262 -6.64 -8.81 15.21
C ALA A 262 -7.97 -9.59 15.36
N CYS A 263 -8.80 -9.22 16.34
CA CYS A 263 -10.13 -9.79 16.51
C CYS A 263 -11.23 -8.94 15.88
N VAL A 264 -11.77 -9.42 14.75
CA VAL A 264 -12.96 -8.82 14.13
C VAL A 264 -14.22 -9.42 14.76
N LEU A 265 -14.99 -8.61 15.49
CA LEU A 265 -16.28 -9.03 16.02
C LEU A 265 -17.39 -8.82 15.00
N GLN A 266 -17.90 -9.91 14.43
CA GLN A 266 -19.03 -9.88 13.52
C GLN A 266 -20.37 -10.08 14.26
N GLY A 267 -20.80 -9.11 15.07
CA GLY A 267 -22.18 -9.16 15.59
C GLY A 267 -22.57 -8.24 16.75
N ARG A 268 -23.89 -8.13 17.01
CA ARG A 268 -24.47 -7.25 18.05
C ARG A 268 -24.79 -8.02 19.33
N ILE A 269 -24.08 -7.70 20.41
CA ILE A 269 -24.33 -8.22 21.74
C ILE A 269 -25.50 -7.44 22.39
N GLN A 270 -26.60 -8.12 22.71
CA GLN A 270 -27.63 -7.59 23.60
C GLN A 270 -27.90 -8.61 24.69
N ALA A 271 -27.29 -8.42 25.86
CA ALA A 271 -27.83 -8.96 27.09
C ALA A 271 -28.88 -7.96 27.59
N THR A 272 -30.13 -8.41 27.75
CA THR A 272 -31.19 -7.75 28.54
C THR A 272 -31.04 -6.23 28.74
N ALA A 273 -31.68 -5.44 27.88
CA ALA A 273 -31.86 -3.98 28.00
C ALA A 273 -30.58 -3.09 28.09
N GLY A 274 -29.36 -3.64 28.13
CA GLY A 274 -28.11 -2.89 28.20
C GLY A 274 -27.08 -3.28 27.13
N ARG A 275 -26.16 -2.37 26.79
CA ARG A 275 -24.97 -2.68 25.98
C ARG A 275 -23.90 -3.26 26.91
N SER A 276 -23.51 -4.53 26.74
CA SER A 276 -22.42 -5.11 27.54
C SER A 276 -21.09 -4.41 27.22
N ALA A 277 -20.33 -4.07 28.26
CA ALA A 277 -18.99 -3.49 28.17
C ALA A 277 -17.88 -4.54 28.00
N CYS A 278 -18.15 -5.81 28.35
CA CYS A 278 -17.16 -6.89 28.35
C CYS A 278 -17.71 -8.22 27.78
N GLY A 279 -16.83 -9.10 27.32
CA GLY A 279 -17.15 -10.50 27.05
C GLY A 279 -15.96 -11.46 27.11
N LEU A 280 -16.25 -12.76 27.03
CA LEU A 280 -15.28 -13.84 27.10
C LEU A 280 -14.93 -14.33 25.69
N VAL A 281 -13.66 -14.28 25.31
CA VAL A 281 -13.13 -14.78 24.04
C VAL A 281 -12.37 -16.07 24.29
N PHE A 282 -12.52 -17.09 23.45
CA PHE A 282 -11.65 -18.26 23.51
C PHE A 282 -11.39 -18.87 22.15
N TRP A 283 -10.18 -19.40 21.96
CA TRP A 283 -9.74 -20.08 20.74
C TRP A 283 -8.75 -21.20 21.06
N ALA A 284 -8.60 -22.15 20.15
CA ALA A 284 -7.58 -23.19 20.29
C ALA A 284 -6.18 -22.57 20.27
N LYS A 285 -5.27 -23.01 21.13
CA LYS A 285 -3.91 -22.43 21.21
C LYS A 285 -3.15 -22.43 19.88
N SER A 286 -3.42 -23.38 18.99
CA SER A 286 -2.85 -23.40 17.63
C SER A 286 -3.24 -22.18 16.77
N HIS A 287 -4.33 -21.49 17.12
CA HIS A 287 -4.76 -20.25 16.47
C HIS A 287 -3.88 -19.04 16.83
N ARG A 288 -3.06 -19.12 17.89
CA ARG A 288 -2.14 -18.05 18.27
C ARG A 288 -1.21 -17.66 17.12
N ALA A 289 -0.75 -18.62 16.31
CA ALA A 289 0.08 -18.38 15.13
C ALA A 289 -0.61 -17.59 14.01
N TYR A 290 -1.94 -17.52 14.03
CA TYR A 290 -2.72 -16.77 13.05
C TYR A 290 -2.94 -15.31 13.48
N VAL A 291 -3.11 -15.06 14.78
CA VAL A 291 -3.39 -13.72 15.34
C VAL A 291 -2.13 -12.96 15.77
N ALA A 292 -1.03 -13.67 16.03
CA ALA A 292 0.21 -13.03 16.44
C ALA A 292 0.79 -12.15 15.30
N PRO A 293 1.42 -11.01 15.62
CA PRO A 293 2.18 -10.23 14.65
C PRO A 293 3.25 -11.08 13.96
N LEU A 294 3.42 -10.92 12.63
CA LEU A 294 4.41 -11.68 11.85
C LEU A 294 5.84 -11.51 12.39
N SER A 295 6.17 -10.33 12.92
CA SER A 295 7.47 -10.07 13.58
C SER A 295 7.71 -10.96 14.79
N ALA A 296 6.73 -11.09 15.69
CA ALA A 296 6.83 -11.92 16.89
C ALA A 296 6.96 -13.42 16.56
N LEU A 297 6.34 -13.85 15.46
CA LEU A 297 6.47 -15.22 14.96
C LEU A 297 7.88 -15.49 14.43
N GLY A 298 8.45 -14.53 13.70
CA GLY A 298 9.85 -14.58 13.27
C GLY A 298 10.83 -14.73 14.44
N ASP A 299 10.63 -13.99 15.53
CA ASP A 299 11.50 -14.08 16.73
C ASP A 299 11.44 -15.47 17.39
N VAL A 300 10.25 -16.09 17.45
CA VAL A 300 10.09 -17.43 18.00
C VAL A 300 10.75 -18.48 17.11
N ILE A 301 10.59 -18.38 15.79
CA ILE A 301 11.27 -19.27 14.83
C ILE A 301 12.78 -19.15 15.00
N ARG A 302 13.32 -17.92 15.11
CA ARG A 302 14.75 -17.68 15.33
C ARG A 302 15.26 -18.32 16.61
N SER A 303 14.45 -18.33 17.67
CA SER A 303 14.79 -18.96 18.95
C SER A 303 14.67 -20.50 18.94
N GLY A 304 14.17 -21.11 17.85
CA GLY A 304 13.87 -22.55 17.79
C GLY A 304 12.73 -22.99 18.71
N GLY A 305 11.89 -22.04 19.15
CA GLY A 305 10.82 -22.28 20.12
C GLY A 305 9.54 -22.83 19.49
N THR A 306 8.77 -23.59 20.28
CA THR A 306 7.43 -24.07 19.89
C THR A 306 6.33 -23.18 20.50
N ALA A 307 6.56 -21.87 20.58
CA ALA A 307 5.59 -20.94 21.13
C ALA A 307 4.38 -20.78 20.18
N PHE A 308 3.34 -20.08 20.63
CA PHE A 308 2.10 -19.88 19.86
C PHE A 308 1.32 -21.18 19.56
N GLY A 309 1.37 -22.14 20.49
CA GLY A 309 0.45 -23.29 20.53
C GLY A 309 0.69 -24.34 19.45
N GLN A 310 1.89 -24.34 18.85
CA GLN A 310 2.34 -25.37 17.91
C GLN A 310 3.26 -26.36 18.62
N THR A 311 3.26 -27.61 18.16
CA THR A 311 4.08 -28.68 18.77
C THR A 311 5.48 -28.79 18.17
N SER A 312 5.73 -28.11 17.04
CA SER A 312 7.02 -28.06 16.34
C SER A 312 7.18 -26.72 15.60
N VAL A 313 8.42 -26.37 15.27
CA VAL A 313 8.73 -25.21 14.41
C VAL A 313 8.15 -25.41 13.02
N ASP A 314 8.19 -26.63 12.46
CA ASP A 314 7.60 -26.91 11.14
C ASP A 314 6.08 -26.66 11.12
N GLY A 315 5.35 -27.07 12.17
CA GLY A 315 3.92 -26.79 12.27
C GLY A 315 3.61 -25.29 12.43
N LEU A 316 4.53 -24.53 13.02
CA LEU A 316 4.46 -23.07 13.04
C LEU A 316 4.70 -22.49 11.65
N LEU A 317 5.71 -22.96 10.93
CA LEU A 317 6.04 -22.50 9.59
C LEU A 317 4.93 -22.80 8.57
N GLU A 318 4.30 -23.98 8.63
CA GLU A 318 3.11 -24.33 7.82
C GLU A 318 1.96 -23.33 8.00
N MET A 319 1.77 -22.82 9.22
CA MET A 319 0.70 -21.88 9.55
C MET A 319 1.04 -20.42 9.20
N VAL A 320 2.32 -20.05 9.29
CA VAL A 320 2.77 -18.66 9.07
C VAL A 320 2.99 -18.36 7.59
N LEU A 321 3.52 -19.32 6.82
CA LEU A 321 3.91 -19.10 5.43
C LEU A 321 2.77 -18.55 4.53
N PRO A 322 1.53 -19.06 4.59
CA PRO A 322 0.43 -18.54 3.77
C PRO A 322 0.03 -17.09 4.10
N ARG A 323 0.35 -16.60 5.31
CA ARG A 323 -0.01 -15.23 5.74
C ARG A 323 0.75 -14.15 4.97
N PHE A 324 1.92 -14.47 4.42
CA PHE A 324 2.67 -13.55 3.57
C PHE A 324 2.01 -13.30 2.19
N GLN A 325 0.98 -14.07 1.85
CA GLN A 325 0.14 -13.86 0.67
C GLN A 325 -1.24 -13.29 1.00
N ASP A 326 -1.52 -12.98 2.28
CA ASP A 326 -2.79 -12.38 2.69
C ASP A 326 -2.80 -10.88 2.34
N PRO A 327 -3.73 -10.41 1.49
CA PRO A 327 -3.83 -8.99 1.14
C PRO A 327 -3.99 -8.05 2.35
N ARG A 328 -4.54 -8.56 3.47
CA ARG A 328 -4.71 -7.80 4.71
C ARG A 328 -3.39 -7.55 5.44
N GLU A 329 -2.43 -8.46 5.29
CA GLU A 329 -1.08 -8.32 5.86
C GLU A 329 -0.23 -7.46 4.94
N MET A 330 -0.29 -7.69 3.63
CA MET A 330 0.50 -6.97 2.61
C MET A 330 0.24 -5.46 2.59
N THR A 331 -0.93 -5.02 3.04
CA THR A 331 -1.30 -3.59 3.11
C THR A 331 -0.81 -2.88 4.37
N GLN A 332 -0.21 -3.60 5.33
CA GLN A 332 0.32 -2.99 6.54
C GLN A 332 1.70 -2.37 6.30
N ASP A 333 1.95 -1.18 6.85
CA ASP A 333 3.25 -0.49 6.76
C ASP A 333 4.43 -1.30 7.32
N SER A 334 4.16 -2.25 8.21
CA SER A 334 5.18 -3.11 8.85
C SER A 334 5.46 -4.41 8.09
N PHE A 335 4.74 -4.66 6.98
CA PHE A 335 4.80 -5.93 6.26
C PHE A 335 6.20 -6.27 5.77
N GLY A 336 6.87 -5.35 5.07
CA GLY A 336 8.21 -5.60 4.54
C GLY A 336 9.29 -5.83 5.61
N ARG A 337 9.18 -5.17 6.76
CA ARG A 337 10.04 -5.45 7.93
C ARG A 337 9.79 -6.86 8.47
N SER A 338 8.52 -7.30 8.46
CA SER A 338 8.14 -8.64 8.89
C SER A 338 8.63 -9.73 7.93
N VAL A 339 8.54 -9.50 6.61
CA VAL A 339 9.13 -10.35 5.56
C VAL A 339 10.63 -10.54 5.80
N THR A 340 11.36 -9.44 5.95
CA THR A 340 12.81 -9.45 6.18
C THR A 340 13.17 -10.18 7.49
N SER A 341 12.43 -9.90 8.57
CA SER A 341 12.67 -10.50 9.89
C SER A 341 12.39 -12.01 9.90
N PHE A 342 11.33 -12.45 9.22
CA PHE A 342 10.97 -13.85 9.07
C PHE A 342 11.99 -14.61 8.23
N TYR A 343 12.39 -14.05 7.09
CA TYR A 343 13.43 -14.66 6.26
C TYR A 343 14.76 -14.77 7.01
N THR A 344 15.14 -13.73 7.77
CA THR A 344 16.31 -13.75 8.65
C THR A 344 16.21 -14.90 9.65
N ALA A 345 15.04 -15.12 10.26
CA ALA A 345 14.83 -16.23 11.20
C ALA A 345 14.96 -17.61 10.55
N LEU A 346 14.43 -17.80 9.33
CA LEU A 346 14.61 -19.03 8.56
C LEU A 346 16.08 -19.31 8.25
N SER A 347 16.80 -18.28 7.82
CA SER A 347 18.22 -18.33 7.49
C SER A 347 19.09 -18.60 8.72
N ASP A 348 18.87 -17.89 9.83
CA ASP A 348 19.60 -18.09 11.09
C ASP A 348 19.37 -19.51 11.65
N GLY A 349 18.15 -20.03 11.52
CA GLY A 349 17.79 -21.40 11.90
C GLY A 349 18.19 -22.48 10.89
N GLN A 350 18.80 -22.10 9.76
CA GLN A 350 19.19 -23.01 8.67
C GLN A 350 18.06 -23.89 8.14
N HIS A 351 16.83 -23.36 8.11
CA HIS A 351 15.63 -24.06 7.66
C HIS A 351 15.52 -24.09 6.13
N LEU A 352 16.45 -24.79 5.46
CA LEU A 352 16.62 -24.73 4.00
C LEU A 352 15.35 -25.07 3.19
N GLU A 353 14.59 -26.10 3.58
CA GLU A 353 13.34 -26.46 2.92
C GLU A 353 12.31 -25.31 2.97
N TRP A 354 12.29 -24.58 4.09
CA TRP A 354 11.39 -23.44 4.28
C TRP A 354 11.87 -22.19 3.57
N ILE A 355 13.19 -21.99 3.47
CA ILE A 355 13.79 -20.95 2.62
C ILE A 355 13.39 -21.19 1.15
N GLU A 356 13.49 -22.44 0.68
CA GLU A 356 13.09 -22.82 -0.67
C GLU A 356 11.61 -22.49 -0.92
N ARG A 357 10.71 -23.00 -0.07
CA ARG A 357 9.26 -22.73 -0.19
C ARG A 357 8.95 -21.24 -0.10
N PHE A 358 9.61 -20.52 0.80
CA PHE A 358 9.41 -19.07 0.93
C PHE A 358 9.80 -18.34 -0.35
N LEU A 359 11.03 -18.55 -0.86
CA LEU A 359 11.48 -17.88 -2.08
C LEU A 359 10.67 -18.32 -3.30
N CYS A 360 10.48 -19.61 -3.49
CA CYS A 360 9.87 -20.16 -4.71
C CYS A 360 8.35 -19.99 -4.77
N ASP A 361 7.66 -20.01 -3.63
CA ASP A 361 6.19 -20.08 -3.61
C ASP A 361 5.52 -18.84 -3.01
N VAL A 362 6.21 -18.10 -2.13
CA VAL A 362 5.55 -17.07 -1.28
C VAL A 362 6.08 -15.66 -1.47
N TYR A 363 7.39 -15.47 -1.57
CA TYR A 363 8.03 -14.16 -1.56
C TYR A 363 7.70 -13.34 -2.82
N ASP A 364 6.71 -12.47 -2.71
CA ASP A 364 6.43 -11.52 -3.77
C ASP A 364 7.46 -10.38 -3.76
N ALA A 365 7.61 -9.70 -4.90
CA ALA A 365 8.52 -8.58 -4.94
C ALA A 365 8.03 -7.46 -3.97
N PRO A 366 8.94 -6.69 -3.37
CA PRO A 366 8.55 -5.64 -2.44
C PRO A 366 8.19 -4.34 -3.17
N VAL A 367 7.27 -3.57 -2.59
CA VAL A 367 6.91 -2.23 -3.10
C VAL A 367 8.00 -1.21 -2.80
N ARG A 368 8.69 -1.36 -1.65
CA ARG A 368 9.73 -0.41 -1.20
C ARG A 368 11.13 -0.93 -1.55
N ASN A 369 12.00 -0.01 -1.98
CA ASN A 369 13.36 -0.34 -2.42
C ASN A 369 14.23 -0.90 -1.29
N GLU A 370 14.14 -0.30 -0.10
CA GLU A 370 14.90 -0.70 1.09
C GLU A 370 14.68 -2.18 1.46
N GLU A 371 13.45 -2.67 1.27
CA GLU A 371 13.08 -4.05 1.56
C GLU A 371 13.76 -5.03 0.59
N LEU A 372 13.85 -4.68 -0.70
CA LEU A 372 14.59 -5.51 -1.65
C LEU A 372 16.08 -5.52 -1.31
N THR A 373 16.67 -4.37 -0.99
CA THR A 373 18.09 -4.28 -0.62
C THR A 373 18.40 -5.13 0.62
N ALA A 374 17.55 -5.05 1.65
CA ALA A 374 17.68 -5.89 2.84
C ALA A 374 17.60 -7.39 2.51
N MET A 375 16.64 -7.78 1.66
CA MET A 375 16.53 -9.16 1.18
C MET A 375 17.75 -9.59 0.35
N CYS A 376 18.33 -8.71 -0.48
CA CYS A 376 19.54 -9.02 -1.24
C CYS A 376 20.73 -9.32 -0.31
N HIS A 377 20.89 -8.57 0.79
CA HIS A 377 21.92 -8.87 1.80
C HIS A 377 21.72 -10.24 2.46
N LEU A 378 20.48 -10.61 2.77
CA LEU A 378 20.15 -11.92 3.35
C LEU A 378 20.39 -13.05 2.34
N LEU A 379 20.01 -12.86 1.08
CA LEU A 379 20.27 -13.83 0.00
C LEU A 379 21.76 -14.04 -0.22
N ALA A 380 22.57 -12.98 -0.23
CA ALA A 380 24.01 -13.09 -0.34
C ALA A 380 24.62 -13.87 0.84
N ARG A 381 24.18 -13.58 2.06
CA ARG A 381 24.54 -14.35 3.27
C ARG A 381 24.20 -15.84 3.13
N ASP A 382 23.03 -16.15 2.59
CA ASP A 382 22.58 -17.53 2.40
C ASP A 382 23.36 -18.25 1.30
N ILE A 383 23.73 -17.55 0.22
CA ILE A 383 24.63 -18.08 -0.81
C ILE A 383 25.99 -18.43 -0.21
N ALA A 384 26.54 -17.59 0.68
CA ALA A 384 27.80 -17.90 1.35
C ALA A 384 27.69 -19.03 2.38
N THR A 385 26.50 -19.22 2.97
CA THR A 385 26.26 -20.22 4.02
C THR A 385 25.95 -21.60 3.43
N PHE A 386 25.01 -21.66 2.48
CA PHE A 386 24.52 -22.92 1.87
C PHE A 386 25.21 -23.26 0.54
N GLY A 387 25.85 -22.28 -0.09
CA GLY A 387 26.53 -22.44 -1.38
C GLY A 387 25.61 -22.19 -2.59
N TRP A 388 26.25 -21.78 -3.69
CA TRP A 388 25.56 -21.43 -4.94
C TRP A 388 24.78 -22.60 -5.56
N SER A 389 25.28 -23.83 -5.47
CA SER A 389 24.61 -25.01 -6.05
C SER A 389 23.21 -25.26 -5.47
N ILE A 390 22.95 -24.78 -4.25
CA ILE A 390 21.65 -24.91 -3.57
C ILE A 390 20.80 -23.67 -3.83
N MET A 391 21.37 -22.48 -3.66
CA MET A 391 20.62 -21.22 -3.76
C MET A 391 20.28 -20.83 -5.20
N GLY A 392 21.16 -21.10 -6.16
CA GLY A 392 20.98 -20.75 -7.57
C GLY A 392 19.66 -21.23 -8.17
N PRO A 393 19.30 -22.53 -8.05
CA PRO A 393 18.01 -23.04 -8.53
C PRO A 393 16.78 -22.41 -7.87
N MET A 394 16.88 -21.94 -6.62
CA MET A 394 15.79 -21.24 -5.93
C MET A 394 15.62 -19.82 -6.48
N LEU A 395 16.73 -19.13 -6.70
CA LEU A 395 16.74 -17.79 -7.30
C LEU A 395 16.25 -17.80 -8.75
N SER A 396 16.62 -18.79 -9.55
CA SER A 396 16.09 -18.96 -10.90
C SER A 396 14.56 -19.11 -10.89
N ARG A 397 14.00 -19.93 -9.98
CA ARG A 397 12.54 -20.09 -9.85
C ARG A 397 11.85 -18.81 -9.39
N LEU A 398 12.45 -18.09 -8.45
CA LEU A 398 11.97 -16.78 -8.00
C LEU A 398 11.90 -15.80 -9.18
N LEU A 399 12.98 -15.69 -9.96
CA LEU A 399 13.04 -14.82 -11.13
C LEU A 399 12.02 -15.22 -12.19
N GLU A 400 11.93 -16.51 -12.55
CA GLU A 400 10.97 -17.02 -13.53
C GLU A 400 9.53 -16.64 -13.15
N ARG A 401 9.16 -16.78 -11.88
CA ARG A 401 7.83 -16.38 -11.38
C ARG A 401 7.60 -14.88 -11.49
N TRP A 402 8.60 -14.06 -11.18
CA TRP A 402 8.48 -12.60 -11.23
C TRP A 402 8.45 -12.06 -12.67
N THR A 403 9.20 -12.66 -13.59
CA THR A 403 9.27 -12.25 -15.00
C THR A 403 8.10 -12.73 -15.84
N THR A 404 7.45 -13.84 -15.48
CA THR A 404 6.24 -14.34 -16.18
C THR A 404 4.96 -13.66 -15.72
N SER A 405 5.03 -12.81 -14.70
CA SER A 405 3.90 -12.05 -14.18
C SER A 405 3.55 -10.84 -15.07
N PRO A 406 2.26 -10.48 -15.23
CA PRO A 406 1.83 -9.34 -16.05
C PRO A 406 2.13 -7.95 -15.44
N THR A 407 3.00 -7.85 -14.44
CA THR A 407 3.17 -6.63 -13.64
C THR A 407 4.59 -6.08 -13.76
N ASN A 408 4.74 -4.88 -14.35
CA ASN A 408 6.03 -4.24 -14.61
C ASN A 408 6.91 -4.06 -13.37
N TRP A 409 6.30 -3.83 -12.21
CA TRP A 409 7.02 -3.63 -10.96
C TRP A 409 7.80 -4.88 -10.51
N ARG A 410 7.28 -6.10 -10.78
CA ARG A 410 8.00 -7.37 -10.51
C ARG A 410 9.20 -7.51 -11.42
N LEU A 411 9.04 -7.20 -12.72
CA LEU A 411 10.13 -7.16 -13.69
C LEU A 411 11.24 -6.19 -13.24
N ALA A 412 10.87 -4.98 -12.83
CA ALA A 412 11.81 -3.99 -12.31
C ALA A 412 12.54 -4.50 -11.05
N CYS A 413 11.85 -5.19 -10.13
CA CYS A 413 12.48 -5.80 -8.96
C CYS A 413 13.42 -6.95 -9.33
N SER A 414 13.09 -7.74 -10.35
CA SER A 414 13.98 -8.80 -10.85
C SER A 414 15.28 -8.22 -11.42
N TYR A 415 15.19 -7.18 -12.25
CA TYR A 415 16.37 -6.46 -12.75
C TYR A 415 17.26 -5.95 -11.62
N ARG A 416 16.64 -5.31 -10.63
CA ARG A 416 17.37 -4.77 -9.48
C ARG A 416 17.98 -5.85 -8.60
N LEU A 417 17.28 -6.97 -8.38
CA LEU A 417 17.79 -8.12 -7.63
C LEU A 417 19.06 -8.67 -8.29
N VAL A 418 19.02 -8.92 -9.61
CA VAL A 418 20.17 -9.45 -10.35
C VAL A 418 21.32 -8.45 -10.36
N ALA A 419 21.06 -7.15 -10.59
CA ALA A 419 22.08 -6.10 -10.57
C ALA A 419 22.73 -5.93 -9.17
N ASN A 420 21.94 -6.02 -8.09
CA ASN A 420 22.44 -5.98 -6.71
C ASN A 420 23.35 -7.17 -6.39
N LEU A 421 22.93 -8.38 -6.77
CA LEU A 421 23.72 -9.60 -6.54
C LEU A 421 24.99 -9.62 -7.40
N ALA A 422 24.92 -9.11 -8.63
CA ALA A 422 26.08 -8.97 -9.51
C ALA A 422 27.06 -7.86 -9.07
N GLY A 423 26.70 -7.06 -8.05
CA GLY A 423 27.55 -6.00 -7.51
C GLY A 423 27.65 -4.76 -8.40
N VAL A 424 26.69 -4.55 -9.31
CA VAL A 424 26.69 -3.44 -10.29
C VAL A 424 25.56 -2.43 -10.11
N SER A 425 24.72 -2.62 -9.09
CA SER A 425 23.68 -1.65 -8.73
C SER A 425 24.26 -0.40 -8.05
N ASN A 426 23.39 0.56 -7.74
CA ASN A 426 23.75 1.82 -7.10
C ASN A 426 24.28 1.62 -5.66
N ASP A 427 23.65 0.69 -4.92
CA ASP A 427 23.99 0.30 -3.55
C ASP A 427 24.17 -1.23 -3.53
N PRO A 428 25.27 -1.74 -4.10
CA PRO A 428 25.44 -3.16 -4.28
C PRO A 428 25.62 -3.85 -2.93
N VAL A 429 25.19 -5.11 -2.87
CA VAL A 429 25.51 -5.95 -1.72
C VAL A 429 27.03 -6.15 -1.71
N HIS A 430 27.71 -5.69 -0.65
CA HIS A 430 29.16 -5.81 -0.48
C HIS A 430 29.61 -7.24 -0.15
N MET A 431 29.24 -8.19 -1.01
CA MET A 431 29.68 -9.57 -0.92
C MET A 431 30.19 -10.01 -2.28
N ASN A 432 31.52 -10.17 -2.39
CA ASN A 432 32.12 -10.72 -3.59
C ASN A 432 31.75 -12.20 -3.69
N MET A 433 30.78 -12.53 -4.54
CA MET A 433 30.37 -13.90 -4.79
C MET A 433 31.27 -14.53 -5.84
N ASP A 434 32.38 -15.11 -5.39
CA ASP A 434 33.29 -15.89 -6.23
C ASP A 434 32.90 -17.37 -6.25
N ALA A 435 31.64 -17.64 -6.60
CA ALA A 435 31.11 -18.99 -6.70
C ALA A 435 31.14 -19.48 -8.17
N PRO A 436 31.57 -20.73 -8.43
CA PRO A 436 31.46 -21.32 -9.77
C PRO A 436 30.02 -21.25 -10.26
N SER A 437 29.82 -20.86 -11.52
CA SER A 437 28.50 -20.73 -12.17
C SER A 437 27.61 -19.57 -11.71
N PHE A 438 28.00 -18.76 -10.71
CA PHE A 438 27.24 -17.56 -10.34
C PHE A 438 27.21 -16.54 -11.49
N HIS A 439 28.38 -16.22 -12.04
CA HIS A 439 28.51 -15.29 -13.15
C HIS A 439 27.72 -15.73 -14.40
N GLU A 440 27.67 -17.04 -14.66
CA GLU A 440 26.86 -17.61 -15.75
C GLU A 440 25.37 -17.48 -15.50
N TRP A 441 24.94 -17.65 -14.27
CA TRP A 441 23.55 -17.39 -13.90
C TRP A 441 23.18 -15.92 -14.08
N VAL A 442 24.07 -14.96 -13.79
CA VAL A 442 23.80 -13.54 -14.08
C VAL A 442 23.58 -13.31 -15.57
N VAL A 443 24.37 -13.98 -16.43
CA VAL A 443 24.22 -13.92 -17.90
C VAL A 443 22.88 -14.52 -18.35
N ASP A 444 22.55 -15.71 -17.84
CA ASP A 444 21.30 -16.41 -18.17
C ASP A 444 20.08 -15.60 -17.65
N ALA A 445 20.13 -15.10 -16.42
CA ALA A 445 19.09 -14.27 -15.82
C ALA A 445 18.90 -12.95 -16.58
N TYR A 446 19.98 -12.28 -16.99
CA TYR A 446 19.87 -11.08 -17.82
C TYR A 446 19.23 -11.38 -19.18
N THR A 447 19.52 -12.55 -19.75
CA THR A 447 18.91 -13.00 -21.01
C THR A 447 17.40 -13.17 -20.88
N ASP A 448 16.94 -13.83 -19.81
CA ASP A 448 15.52 -14.02 -19.52
C ASP A 448 14.82 -12.68 -19.23
N LEU A 449 15.50 -11.80 -18.50
CA LEU A 449 15.00 -10.46 -18.19
C LEU A 449 14.88 -9.56 -19.42
N ALA A 450 15.82 -9.65 -20.36
CA ALA A 450 15.77 -8.91 -21.61
C ALA A 450 14.59 -9.39 -22.48
N ALA A 451 14.36 -10.70 -22.55
CA ALA A 451 13.20 -11.27 -23.24
C ALA A 451 11.86 -10.85 -22.60
N ALA A 452 11.79 -10.87 -21.26
CA ALA A 452 10.60 -10.42 -20.53
C ALA A 452 10.32 -8.92 -20.73
N ALA A 453 11.35 -8.08 -20.71
CA ALA A 453 11.23 -6.65 -20.99
C ALA A 453 10.71 -6.39 -22.40
N GLN A 454 11.22 -7.09 -23.41
CA GLN A 454 10.74 -6.98 -24.78
C GLN A 454 9.28 -7.41 -24.92
N SER A 455 8.87 -8.47 -24.22
CA SER A 455 7.47 -8.88 -24.19
C SER A 455 6.56 -7.81 -23.58
N ALA A 456 6.97 -7.21 -22.46
CA ALA A 456 6.22 -6.14 -21.79
C ALA A 456 6.18 -4.84 -22.62
N ILE A 457 7.24 -4.54 -23.37
CA ILE A 457 7.31 -3.43 -24.34
C ILE A 457 6.32 -3.66 -25.48
N ALA A 458 6.32 -4.86 -26.07
CA ALA A 458 5.45 -5.20 -27.19
C ALA A 458 3.95 -5.13 -26.82
N GLN A 459 3.62 -5.37 -25.55
CA GLN A 459 2.26 -5.23 -25.01
C GLN A 459 1.89 -3.78 -24.67
N GLY A 460 2.85 -2.85 -24.69
CA GLY A 460 2.66 -1.44 -24.34
C GLY A 460 2.69 -1.15 -22.83
N ASP A 461 2.72 -2.19 -22.00
CA ASP A 461 2.62 -2.07 -20.54
C ASP A 461 3.82 -1.33 -19.97
N LEU A 462 5.05 -1.67 -20.37
CA LEU A 462 6.25 -1.08 -19.78
C LEU A 462 6.41 0.41 -20.13
N LYS A 463 6.00 0.83 -21.34
CA LYS A 463 6.07 2.25 -21.77
C LYS A 463 5.15 3.14 -20.93
N SER A 464 4.05 2.59 -20.41
CA SER A 464 3.11 3.33 -19.57
C SER A 464 3.59 3.53 -18.12
N ASP A 465 4.55 2.73 -17.65
CA ASP A 465 5.09 2.78 -16.29
C ASP A 465 6.53 3.33 -16.30
N ALA A 466 6.66 4.65 -16.25
CA ALA A 466 7.95 5.34 -16.32
C ALA A 466 8.90 4.99 -15.16
N ALA A 467 8.39 4.58 -14.00
CA ALA A 467 9.24 4.16 -12.88
C ALA A 467 9.85 2.78 -13.14
N ALA A 468 9.04 1.81 -13.57
CA ALA A 468 9.53 0.49 -13.93
C ALA A 468 10.44 0.54 -15.17
N ALA A 469 10.09 1.31 -16.20
CA ALA A 469 10.90 1.46 -17.41
C ALA A 469 12.29 2.03 -17.11
N ARG A 470 12.39 3.08 -16.28
CA ARG A 470 13.69 3.64 -15.84
C ARG A 470 14.51 2.62 -15.04
N CYS A 471 13.87 1.83 -14.19
CA CYS A 471 14.53 0.76 -13.43
C CYS A 471 15.11 -0.31 -14.38
N VAL A 472 14.31 -0.79 -15.33
CA VAL A 472 14.73 -1.76 -16.35
C VAL A 472 15.89 -1.21 -17.18
N LEU A 473 15.79 0.04 -17.66
CA LEU A 473 16.87 0.68 -18.43
C LEU A 473 18.17 0.79 -17.61
N THR A 474 18.09 1.34 -16.39
CA THR A 474 19.26 1.56 -15.53
C THR A 474 20.01 0.26 -15.28
N HIS A 475 19.28 -0.77 -14.87
CA HIS A 475 19.88 -2.08 -14.59
C HIS A 475 20.27 -2.84 -15.86
N SER A 476 19.63 -2.58 -17.01
CA SER A 476 20.11 -3.13 -18.30
C SER A 476 21.49 -2.59 -18.66
N PHE A 477 21.74 -1.28 -18.50
CA PHE A 477 23.07 -0.70 -18.71
C PHE A 477 24.11 -1.34 -17.78
N GLN A 478 23.79 -1.49 -16.49
CA GLN A 478 24.68 -2.07 -15.48
C GLN A 478 24.99 -3.55 -15.77
N LEU A 479 23.96 -4.36 -16.05
CA LEU A 479 24.14 -5.78 -16.37
C LEU A 479 24.85 -5.98 -17.70
N HIS A 480 24.59 -5.14 -18.70
CA HIS A 480 25.33 -5.16 -19.96
C HIS A 480 26.82 -4.85 -19.73
N ALA A 481 27.14 -3.86 -18.92
CA ALA A 481 28.52 -3.55 -18.53
C ALA A 481 29.18 -4.75 -17.83
N PHE A 482 28.47 -5.40 -16.91
CA PHE A 482 28.95 -6.59 -16.20
C PHE A 482 29.30 -7.72 -17.17
N VAL A 483 28.36 -8.10 -18.05
CA VAL A 483 28.53 -9.23 -18.96
C VAL A 483 29.63 -8.98 -20.00
N THR A 484 29.79 -7.73 -20.45
CA THR A 484 30.83 -7.35 -21.43
C THR A 484 32.24 -7.35 -20.84
N HIS A 485 32.40 -7.04 -19.55
CA HIS A 485 33.68 -7.02 -18.85
C HIS A 485 34.00 -8.32 -18.12
N LEU A 486 33.12 -9.33 -18.18
CA LEU A 486 33.29 -10.59 -17.49
C LEU A 486 34.46 -11.39 -18.10
N GLU A 487 35.53 -11.55 -17.32
CA GLU A 487 36.71 -12.30 -17.74
C GLU A 487 36.41 -13.78 -18.03
N VAL A 488 37.19 -14.38 -18.93
CA VAL A 488 37.09 -15.81 -19.30
C VAL A 488 37.28 -16.72 -18.08
N THR A 489 38.11 -16.29 -17.13
CA THR A 489 38.41 -16.98 -15.87
C THR A 489 37.17 -17.31 -15.06
N HIS A 490 36.12 -16.47 -15.17
CA HIS A 490 34.86 -16.61 -14.45
C HIS A 490 33.78 -17.37 -15.24
N ARG A 491 34.05 -17.79 -16.48
CA ARG A 491 33.08 -18.46 -17.37
C ARG A 491 33.02 -19.97 -17.13
N TRP A 492 31.87 -20.57 -17.48
CA TRP A 492 31.74 -22.02 -17.48
C TRP A 492 32.80 -22.65 -18.39
N PHE A 493 33.38 -23.78 -17.97
CA PHE A 493 34.42 -24.54 -18.67
C PHE A 493 35.83 -23.93 -18.65
N PHE A 494 36.04 -22.79 -17.99
CA PHE A 494 37.39 -22.31 -17.72
C PHE A 494 38.22 -23.38 -16.97
N GLY A 495 39.44 -23.63 -17.43
CA GLY A 495 40.30 -24.71 -16.92
C GLY A 495 39.94 -26.12 -17.40
N SER A 496 38.75 -26.32 -17.99
CA SER A 496 38.31 -27.60 -18.60
C SER A 496 38.36 -27.58 -20.14
N ALA A 497 38.39 -26.39 -20.75
CA ALA A 497 38.55 -26.17 -22.17
C ALA A 497 39.58 -25.06 -22.46
N PRO A 498 40.22 -25.04 -23.65
CA PRO A 498 41.08 -23.94 -24.08
C PRO A 498 40.35 -22.59 -24.03
N PRO A 499 41.02 -21.48 -23.63
CA PRO A 499 40.40 -20.16 -23.52
C PRO A 499 39.66 -19.70 -24.79
N ASP A 500 40.19 -20.02 -25.97
CA ASP A 500 39.56 -19.66 -27.26
C ASP A 500 38.19 -20.32 -27.44
N ILE A 501 38.03 -21.58 -26.97
CA ILE A 501 36.75 -22.30 -27.02
C ILE A 501 35.78 -21.72 -25.98
N VAL A 502 36.26 -21.37 -24.79
CA VAL A 502 35.44 -20.74 -23.75
C VAL A 502 34.96 -19.36 -24.22
N HIS A 503 35.83 -18.57 -24.84
CA HIS A 503 35.47 -17.30 -25.48
C HIS A 503 34.42 -17.49 -26.58
N ALA A 504 34.60 -18.50 -27.45
CA ALA A 504 33.64 -18.80 -28.50
C ALA A 504 32.27 -19.16 -27.90
N ILE A 505 32.20 -20.03 -26.90
CA ILE A 505 30.94 -20.39 -26.22
C ILE A 505 30.32 -19.17 -25.54
N ALA A 506 31.12 -18.37 -24.84
CA ALA A 506 30.68 -17.15 -24.18
C ALA A 506 30.12 -16.13 -25.19
N SER A 507 30.65 -16.06 -26.42
CA SER A 507 30.12 -15.17 -27.46
C SER A 507 28.73 -15.58 -27.97
N PHE A 508 28.34 -16.85 -27.82
CA PHE A 508 26.99 -17.33 -28.11
C PHE A 508 26.05 -17.25 -26.89
N ARG A 509 26.58 -16.93 -25.70
CA ARG A 509 25.80 -16.77 -24.46
C ARG A 509 25.69 -15.29 -24.08
N GLY A 510 24.47 -14.80 -24.07
CA GLY A 510 24.16 -13.42 -23.77
C GLY A 510 22.70 -13.14 -24.09
N PRO A 511 22.23 -11.94 -23.75
CA PRO A 511 20.83 -11.61 -23.93
C PRO A 511 20.45 -11.66 -25.40
N THR A 512 19.40 -12.43 -25.73
CA THR A 512 18.85 -12.56 -27.08
C THR A 512 18.45 -11.20 -27.66
N PHE A 513 18.00 -10.30 -26.78
CA PHE A 513 17.77 -8.90 -27.08
C PHE A 513 18.83 -8.09 -26.35
N ASP A 514 19.71 -7.47 -27.11
CA ASP A 514 20.79 -6.65 -26.55
C ASP A 514 20.26 -5.35 -25.93
N LEU A 515 21.19 -4.62 -25.30
CA LEU A 515 20.92 -3.31 -24.73
C LEU A 515 20.35 -2.35 -25.79
N GLU A 516 20.83 -2.44 -27.04
CA GLU A 516 20.38 -1.61 -28.16
C GLU A 516 18.89 -1.82 -28.45
N ALA A 517 18.42 -3.05 -28.49
CA ALA A 517 17.00 -3.37 -28.72
C ALA A 517 16.09 -2.80 -27.62
N ILE A 518 16.50 -2.88 -26.35
CA ILE A 518 15.71 -2.35 -25.22
C ILE A 518 15.71 -0.81 -25.24
N VAL A 519 16.89 -0.20 -25.41
CA VAL A 519 17.03 1.27 -25.40
C VAL A 519 16.33 1.91 -26.58
N SER A 520 16.40 1.30 -27.78
CA SER A 520 15.73 1.81 -28.97
C SER A 520 14.22 1.91 -28.78
N GLU A 521 13.62 0.89 -28.15
CA GLU A 521 12.19 0.85 -27.86
C GLU A 521 11.77 1.80 -26.73
N LEU A 522 12.65 2.04 -25.75
CA LEU A 522 12.42 2.93 -24.62
C LEU A 522 13.20 4.26 -24.76
N SER A 523 13.44 4.70 -25.99
CA SER A 523 14.28 5.86 -26.34
C SER A 523 13.67 7.22 -26.00
N GLU A 524 12.54 7.23 -25.28
CA GLU A 524 11.91 8.47 -24.82
C GLU A 524 12.87 9.27 -23.94
N LEU A 525 13.00 10.56 -24.25
CA LEU A 525 13.90 11.48 -23.56
C LEU A 525 13.69 11.51 -22.05
N THR A 526 12.43 11.37 -21.62
CA THR A 526 11.96 11.33 -20.23
C THR A 526 12.48 10.12 -19.45
N LEU A 527 12.77 9.01 -20.14
CA LEU A 527 13.30 7.79 -19.55
C LEU A 527 14.83 7.73 -19.69
N LEU A 528 15.35 8.02 -20.87
CA LEU A 528 16.74 7.77 -21.21
C LEU A 528 17.69 8.80 -20.58
N ALA A 529 17.35 10.10 -20.57
CA ALA A 529 18.27 11.11 -20.03
C ALA A 529 18.55 10.94 -18.53
N PRO A 530 17.55 10.74 -17.65
CA PRO A 530 17.81 10.44 -16.23
C PRO A 530 18.59 9.15 -16.03
N THR A 531 18.28 8.11 -16.81
CA THR A 531 18.98 6.81 -16.76
C THR A 531 20.45 6.98 -17.09
N LEU A 532 20.79 7.61 -18.22
CA LEU A 532 22.18 7.79 -18.65
C LEU A 532 22.99 8.59 -17.64
N LEU A 533 22.42 9.66 -17.08
CA LEU A 533 23.10 10.43 -16.05
C LEU A 533 23.40 9.57 -14.81
N ALA A 534 22.43 8.77 -14.35
CA ALA A 534 22.60 7.90 -13.20
C ALA A 534 23.68 6.83 -13.44
N VAL A 535 23.61 6.13 -14.57
CA VAL A 535 24.56 5.09 -14.99
C VAL A 535 25.97 5.66 -15.14
N TYR A 536 26.10 6.83 -15.76
CA TYR A 536 27.40 7.49 -15.94
C TYR A 536 28.03 7.89 -14.60
N ARG A 537 27.25 8.41 -13.65
CA ARG A 537 27.73 8.77 -12.29
C ARG A 537 28.28 7.58 -11.50
N GLN A 538 27.88 6.36 -11.87
CA GLN A 538 28.32 5.12 -11.23
C GLN A 538 29.57 4.50 -11.88
N GLY A 539 30.14 5.14 -12.89
CA GLY A 539 31.36 4.68 -13.56
C GLY A 539 31.12 3.81 -14.79
N PHE A 540 29.87 3.57 -15.20
CA PHE A 540 29.53 2.80 -16.40
C PHE A 540 29.58 3.67 -17.67
N HIS A 541 30.75 4.25 -17.94
CA HIS A 541 30.93 5.25 -19.00
C HIS A 541 30.82 4.66 -20.42
N LEU A 542 31.41 3.48 -20.65
CA LEU A 542 31.47 2.88 -21.99
C LEU A 542 30.08 2.57 -22.57
N PRO A 543 29.17 1.86 -21.86
CA PRO A 543 27.84 1.57 -22.39
C PRO A 543 26.97 2.82 -22.52
N ALA A 544 27.16 3.82 -21.65
CA ALA A 544 26.38 5.05 -21.67
C ALA A 544 26.78 5.99 -22.82
N ALA A 545 28.07 6.04 -23.17
CA ALA A 545 28.63 7.02 -24.12
C ALA A 545 27.97 6.97 -25.50
N GLU A 546 27.62 5.78 -25.99
CA GLU A 546 26.97 5.58 -27.30
C GLU A 546 25.60 6.26 -27.42
N TRP A 547 24.92 6.47 -26.28
CA TRP A 547 23.56 7.00 -26.24
C TRP A 547 23.48 8.49 -25.89
N ILE A 548 24.59 9.07 -25.42
CA ILE A 548 24.67 10.49 -25.05
C ILE A 548 24.31 11.37 -26.26
N GLU A 549 24.92 11.10 -27.42
CA GLU A 549 24.64 11.88 -28.63
C GLU A 549 23.18 11.72 -29.07
N THR A 550 22.62 10.52 -28.97
CA THR A 550 21.22 10.23 -29.31
C THR A 550 20.26 11.05 -28.44
N VAL A 551 20.49 11.12 -27.13
CA VAL A 551 19.68 11.93 -26.21
C VAL A 551 19.78 13.42 -26.53
N LEU A 552 21.00 13.95 -26.72
CA LEU A 552 21.19 15.36 -27.02
C LEU A 552 20.60 15.76 -28.37
N ARG A 553 20.73 14.88 -29.39
CA ARG A 553 20.13 15.10 -30.71
C ARG A 553 18.60 15.03 -30.65
N ALA A 554 18.04 14.09 -29.89
CA ALA A 554 16.59 13.99 -29.69
C ALA A 554 16.04 15.24 -28.97
N TYR A 555 16.76 15.75 -27.96
CA TYR A 555 16.42 17.00 -27.30
C TYR A 555 16.48 18.19 -28.27
N ALA A 556 17.57 18.33 -29.03
CA ALA A 556 17.72 19.39 -30.03
C ALA A 556 16.61 19.37 -31.07
N HIS A 557 16.29 18.20 -31.63
CA HIS A 557 15.20 18.04 -32.58
C HIS A 557 13.85 18.42 -31.96
N ARG A 558 13.59 18.02 -30.72
CA ARG A 558 12.35 18.34 -30.00
C ARG A 558 12.19 19.85 -29.81
N VAL A 559 13.20 20.55 -29.33
CA VAL A 559 13.15 22.01 -29.12
C VAL A 559 12.94 22.75 -30.45
N LEU A 560 13.57 22.28 -31.53
CA LEU A 560 13.51 22.94 -32.84
C LEU A 560 12.21 22.64 -33.63
N HIS A 561 11.55 21.51 -33.40
CA HIS A 561 10.49 21.03 -34.30
C HIS A 561 9.16 20.62 -33.63
N VAL A 562 9.10 20.40 -32.31
CA VAL A 562 7.90 19.88 -31.63
C VAL A 562 7.33 20.91 -30.64
N LEU A 563 6.19 21.50 -30.98
CA LEU A 563 5.42 22.33 -30.06
C LEU A 563 4.55 21.42 -29.16
N GLY A 564 4.82 21.35 -27.86
CA GLY A 564 3.78 20.99 -26.89
C GLY A 564 3.97 19.80 -25.97
N TYR A 565 5.19 19.44 -25.57
CA TYR A 565 5.37 18.57 -24.40
C TYR A 565 6.41 19.13 -23.44
N ASP A 566 5.94 19.59 -22.27
CA ASP A 566 6.78 20.13 -21.20
C ASP A 566 7.57 18.99 -20.54
N LEU A 567 8.89 19.17 -20.44
CA LEU A 567 9.77 18.24 -19.72
C LEU A 567 9.80 18.63 -18.24
N SER A 568 9.71 17.63 -17.37
CA SER A 568 9.86 17.84 -15.93
C SER A 568 11.25 18.38 -15.57
N VAL A 569 11.34 19.01 -14.39
CA VAL A 569 12.58 19.65 -13.90
C VAL A 569 13.72 18.65 -13.76
N ASP A 570 13.43 17.42 -13.30
CA ASP A 570 14.40 16.33 -13.16
C ASP A 570 14.94 15.84 -14.52
N VAL A 571 14.09 15.75 -15.54
CA VAL A 571 14.51 15.36 -16.90
C VAL A 571 15.39 16.45 -17.51
N ARG A 572 15.04 17.73 -17.33
CA ARG A 572 15.88 18.87 -17.78
C ARG A 572 17.22 18.90 -17.07
N ALA A 573 17.25 18.73 -15.75
CA ALA A 573 18.48 18.61 -14.98
C ALA A 573 19.33 17.44 -15.47
N SER A 574 18.69 16.32 -15.84
CA SER A 574 19.37 15.16 -16.39
C SER A 574 19.99 15.42 -17.76
N ILE A 575 19.28 16.13 -18.65
CA ILE A 575 19.81 16.55 -19.95
C ILE A 575 21.03 17.47 -19.79
N LEU A 576 20.97 18.43 -18.86
CA LEU A 576 22.12 19.29 -18.54
C LEU A 576 23.32 18.46 -18.06
N GLY A 577 23.09 17.44 -17.22
CA GLY A 577 24.14 16.51 -16.80
C GLY A 577 24.73 15.69 -17.95
N VAL A 578 23.88 15.14 -18.83
CA VAL A 578 24.31 14.42 -20.04
C VAL A 578 25.10 15.35 -20.98
N ALA A 579 24.68 16.61 -21.12
CA ALA A 579 25.39 17.60 -21.92
C ALA A 579 26.75 17.99 -21.32
N ALA A 580 26.84 18.10 -19.99
CA ALA A 580 28.09 18.33 -19.28
C ALA A 580 29.09 17.19 -19.53
N ILE A 581 28.61 15.94 -19.47
CA ILE A 581 29.42 14.75 -19.79
C ILE A 581 29.96 14.81 -21.22
N ALA A 582 29.14 15.27 -22.18
CA ALA A 582 29.52 15.39 -23.59
C ALA A 582 30.42 16.59 -23.89
N GLY A 583 30.68 17.48 -22.94
CA GLY A 583 31.34 18.77 -23.19
C GLY A 583 30.49 19.75 -24.02
N LEU A 584 29.17 19.57 -24.04
CA LEU A 584 28.20 20.38 -24.80
C LEU A 584 27.23 21.14 -23.88
N PHE A 585 27.63 21.40 -22.63
CA PHE A 585 26.79 22.02 -21.61
C PHE A 585 26.22 23.36 -22.04
N ASP A 586 27.09 24.26 -22.52
CA ASP A 586 26.73 25.62 -22.93
C ASP A 586 25.64 25.62 -24.02
N SER A 587 25.82 24.78 -25.06
CA SER A 587 24.84 24.63 -26.14
C SER A 587 23.50 24.08 -25.66
N ALA A 588 23.49 23.12 -24.73
CA ALA A 588 22.27 22.56 -24.17
C ALA A 588 21.55 23.58 -23.27
N LEU A 589 22.31 24.35 -22.49
CA LEU A 589 21.80 25.40 -21.62
C LEU A 589 21.17 26.53 -22.43
N ASP A 590 21.85 27.02 -23.47
CA ASP A 590 21.34 28.05 -24.38
C ASP A 590 20.05 27.61 -25.07
N LEU A 591 20.03 26.37 -25.57
CA LEU A 591 18.85 25.80 -26.21
C LEU A 591 17.68 25.72 -25.23
N MET A 592 17.92 25.26 -24.00
CA MET A 592 16.90 25.19 -22.95
C MET A 592 16.39 26.57 -22.53
N ALA A 593 17.30 27.54 -22.42
CA ALA A 593 16.98 28.93 -22.12
C ALA A 593 16.17 29.60 -23.24
N SER A 594 16.41 29.25 -24.50
CA SER A 594 15.64 29.77 -25.65
C SER A 594 14.15 29.38 -25.61
N GLU A 595 13.85 28.22 -25.00
CA GLU A 595 12.49 27.70 -24.85
C GLU A 595 11.84 28.17 -23.53
N ARG A 596 12.58 28.20 -22.43
CA ARG A 596 12.01 28.29 -21.07
C ARG A 596 12.56 29.43 -20.22
N LEU A 597 13.56 30.19 -20.69
CA LEU A 597 14.11 31.38 -20.02
C LEU A 597 14.29 31.14 -18.51
N LEU A 598 13.60 31.89 -17.64
CA LEU A 598 13.72 31.75 -16.18
C LEU A 598 13.26 30.38 -15.64
N TYR A 599 12.41 29.64 -16.36
CA TYR A 599 11.97 28.30 -15.95
C TYR A 599 13.06 27.22 -16.06
N VAL A 600 14.25 27.56 -16.57
CA VAL A 600 15.42 26.67 -16.56
C VAL A 600 16.08 26.58 -15.18
N VAL A 601 15.91 27.60 -14.35
CA VAL A 601 16.65 27.79 -13.09
C VAL A 601 16.50 26.62 -12.11
N PRO A 602 15.30 26.06 -11.88
CA PRO A 602 15.15 24.92 -10.98
C PRO A 602 15.92 23.68 -11.47
N SER A 603 16.02 23.52 -12.79
CA SER A 603 16.76 22.39 -13.40
C SER A 603 18.27 22.59 -13.23
N VAL A 604 18.76 23.82 -13.37
CA VAL A 604 20.16 24.19 -13.12
C VAL A 604 20.53 23.95 -11.67
N LEU A 605 19.71 24.41 -10.72
CA LEU A 605 19.94 24.18 -9.30
C LEU A 605 19.96 22.70 -8.96
N LEU A 606 18.94 21.94 -9.40
CA LEU A 606 18.84 20.52 -9.13
C LEU A 606 20.06 19.75 -9.70
N PHE A 607 20.50 20.11 -10.90
CA PHE A 607 21.69 19.54 -11.49
C PHE A 607 22.94 19.84 -10.64
N LEU A 608 23.19 21.10 -10.29
CA LEU A 608 24.38 21.51 -9.56
C LEU A 608 24.42 20.94 -8.13
N GLN A 609 23.29 20.90 -7.44
CA GLN A 609 23.16 20.29 -6.11
C GLN A 609 23.43 18.79 -6.13
N SER A 610 23.21 18.13 -7.27
CA SER A 610 23.44 16.70 -7.42
C SER A 610 24.88 16.33 -7.83
N LEU A 611 25.79 17.31 -7.97
CA LEU A 611 27.19 17.06 -8.27
C LEU A 611 27.98 16.69 -7.00
N PRO A 612 28.80 15.62 -7.02
CA PRO A 612 29.57 15.19 -5.85
C PRO A 612 30.78 16.08 -5.53
N THR A 613 31.14 17.00 -6.42
CA THR A 613 32.27 17.93 -6.30
C THR A 613 31.82 19.34 -6.69
N PRO A 614 32.51 20.40 -6.24
CA PRO A 614 32.21 21.75 -6.71
C PRO A 614 32.21 21.78 -8.25
N ALA A 615 31.15 22.35 -8.81
CA ALA A 615 30.94 22.32 -10.25
C ALA A 615 32.12 22.99 -10.98
N PRO A 616 32.58 22.42 -12.12
CA PRO A 616 33.70 22.97 -12.84
C PRO A 616 33.38 24.38 -13.38
N PRO A 617 34.37 25.26 -13.55
CA PRO A 617 34.17 26.61 -14.09
C PRO A 617 33.44 26.62 -15.42
N ASP A 618 33.68 25.63 -16.27
CA ASP A 618 33.07 25.48 -17.60
C ASP A 618 31.56 25.16 -17.55
N VAL A 619 31.04 24.80 -16.38
CA VAL A 619 29.61 24.60 -16.10
C VAL A 619 29.03 25.81 -15.36
N LEU A 620 29.76 26.36 -14.39
CA LEU A 620 29.29 27.50 -13.59
C LEU A 620 29.24 28.81 -14.37
N ALA A 621 30.26 29.09 -15.20
CA ALA A 621 30.33 30.35 -15.94
C ALA A 621 29.19 30.54 -16.96
N PRO A 622 28.78 29.51 -17.74
CA PRO A 622 27.57 29.59 -18.58
C PRO A 622 26.29 29.85 -17.77
N CYS A 623 26.09 29.14 -16.66
CA CYS A 623 24.93 29.35 -15.78
C CYS A 623 24.87 30.78 -15.23
N SER A 624 26.00 31.27 -14.69
CA SER A 624 26.08 32.64 -14.19
C SER A 624 25.83 33.66 -15.30
N SER A 625 26.39 33.45 -16.49
CA SER A 625 26.25 34.38 -17.62
C SER A 625 24.79 34.44 -18.10
N LEU A 626 24.13 33.30 -18.21
CA LEU A 626 22.71 33.22 -18.55
C LEU A 626 21.84 33.95 -17.52
N LEU A 627 22.03 33.67 -16.22
CA LEU A 627 21.23 34.29 -15.16
C LEU A 627 21.44 35.81 -15.10
N LEU A 628 22.68 36.29 -15.26
CA LEU A 628 22.98 37.72 -15.36
C LEU A 628 22.32 38.38 -16.57
N ALA A 629 22.26 37.68 -17.71
CA ALA A 629 21.56 38.15 -18.90
C ALA A 629 20.04 38.25 -18.65
N LEU A 630 19.43 37.23 -18.03
CA LEU A 630 18.02 37.23 -17.65
C LEU A 630 17.69 38.34 -16.63
N ALA A 631 18.57 38.59 -15.67
CA ALA A 631 18.42 39.70 -14.73
C ALA A 631 18.42 41.07 -15.44
N SER A 632 19.16 41.22 -16.54
CA SER A 632 19.24 42.49 -17.26
C SER A 632 18.06 42.73 -18.21
N ASP A 633 17.27 41.70 -18.51
CA ASP A 633 16.14 41.73 -19.44
C ASP A 633 14.95 40.92 -18.87
N VAL A 634 14.34 41.46 -17.81
CA VAL A 634 13.28 40.79 -17.02
C VAL A 634 12.00 40.58 -17.85
N ASP A 635 11.73 41.46 -18.82
CA ASP A 635 10.59 41.32 -19.72
C ASP A 635 10.75 40.06 -20.57
N ARG A 636 11.94 39.88 -21.16
CA ARG A 636 12.28 38.66 -21.89
C ARG A 636 12.34 37.44 -20.98
N ALA A 637 12.76 37.58 -19.72
CA ALA A 637 12.80 36.46 -18.78
C ALA A 637 11.40 35.91 -18.44
N ARG A 638 10.36 36.75 -18.56
CA ARG A 638 8.96 36.40 -18.32
C ARG A 638 8.30 35.84 -19.58
N ARG A 639 8.06 34.53 -19.58
CA ARG A 639 6.97 33.94 -20.39
C ARG A 639 5.78 33.69 -19.48
N PRO A 640 4.54 33.96 -19.92
CA PRO A 640 3.36 33.55 -19.17
C PRO A 640 3.40 32.02 -19.00
N ALA A 641 3.27 31.57 -17.75
CA ALA A 641 3.10 30.14 -17.44
C ALA A 641 1.97 29.60 -18.31
N ARG A 642 2.20 28.45 -18.97
CA ARG A 642 1.10 27.70 -19.59
C ARG A 642 0.30 27.00 -18.50
N ASP A 643 -0.96 26.67 -18.77
CA ASP A 643 -1.82 26.01 -17.78
C ASP A 643 -1.27 24.63 -17.33
N ASP A 644 -0.48 23.95 -18.17
CA ASP A 644 0.18 22.65 -17.92
C ASP A 644 1.69 22.79 -17.58
N ASP A 645 2.05 23.59 -16.58
CA ASP A 645 3.46 23.85 -16.26
C ASP A 645 4.07 22.82 -15.29
N THR A 646 4.91 21.93 -15.82
CA THR A 646 5.70 20.94 -15.03
C THR A 646 6.57 21.55 -13.91
N VAL A 647 6.90 22.85 -13.98
CA VAL A 647 7.62 23.54 -12.89
C VAL A 647 6.70 23.80 -11.69
N ARG A 648 5.41 24.04 -11.93
CA ARG A 648 4.40 24.15 -10.87
C ARG A 648 4.29 22.83 -10.11
N ASP A 649 4.24 21.72 -10.84
CA ASP A 649 4.20 20.37 -10.24
C ASP A 649 5.45 20.08 -9.40
N TYR A 650 6.63 20.47 -9.90
CA TYR A 650 7.89 20.35 -9.15
C TYR A 650 7.83 21.08 -7.81
N TYR A 651 7.37 22.34 -7.79
CA TYR A 651 7.25 23.11 -6.56
C TYR A 651 6.16 22.59 -5.63
N ALA A 652 5.02 22.15 -6.16
CA ALA A 652 3.95 21.53 -5.37
C ALA A 652 4.40 20.22 -4.70
N ALA A 653 5.34 19.49 -5.31
CA ALA A 653 5.88 18.25 -4.75
C ALA A 653 7.04 18.46 -3.77
N THR A 654 7.75 19.60 -3.83
CA THR A 654 8.98 19.84 -3.05
C THR A 654 8.82 20.86 -1.93
N LEU A 655 7.82 21.74 -2.00
CA LEU A 655 7.49 22.67 -0.94
C LEU A 655 6.26 22.12 -0.20
N ASP A 656 6.44 21.72 1.06
CA ASP A 656 5.30 21.62 2.00
C ASP A 656 4.51 22.95 1.93
N ASP A 657 3.18 22.91 2.11
CA ASP A 657 2.13 23.97 2.01
C ASP A 657 2.49 25.42 2.48
N ALA A 658 3.68 25.67 3.00
CA ALA A 658 4.18 26.87 3.64
C ALA A 658 4.54 28.06 2.73
N MET A 659 4.40 27.98 1.39
CA MET A 659 4.69 29.12 0.52
C MET A 659 3.59 29.34 -0.53
N ASP A 660 2.55 30.09 -0.17
CA ASP A 660 1.56 30.73 -1.07
C ASP A 660 2.20 31.76 -2.04
N ALA A 661 3.48 31.59 -2.41
CA ALA A 661 4.20 32.50 -3.29
C ALA A 661 3.83 32.24 -4.76
N PRO A 662 3.64 33.30 -5.56
CA PRO A 662 3.58 33.17 -7.01
C PRO A 662 4.85 32.47 -7.54
N ILE A 663 4.69 31.61 -8.56
CA ILE A 663 5.81 30.85 -9.15
C ILE A 663 6.96 31.75 -9.60
N ASP A 664 6.65 32.91 -10.18
CA ASP A 664 7.65 33.90 -10.58
C ASP A 664 8.54 34.33 -9.40
N VAL A 665 7.98 34.50 -8.20
CA VAL A 665 8.73 34.85 -7.00
C VAL A 665 9.69 33.72 -6.62
N THR A 666 9.21 32.48 -6.65
CA THR A 666 10.03 31.30 -6.35
C THR A 666 11.16 31.11 -7.36
N LEU A 667 10.90 31.30 -8.66
CA LEU A 667 11.91 31.20 -9.71
C LEU A 667 13.04 32.22 -9.55
N TRP A 668 12.72 33.46 -9.19
CA TRP A 668 13.74 34.48 -8.90
C TRP A 668 14.51 34.17 -7.61
N LEU A 669 13.84 33.67 -6.58
CA LEU A 669 14.51 33.22 -5.35
C LEU A 669 15.46 32.05 -5.61
N ASP A 670 15.13 31.14 -6.52
CA ASP A 670 16.02 30.07 -6.96
C ASP A 670 17.21 30.62 -7.77
N ALA A 671 17.01 31.66 -8.59
CA ALA A 671 18.13 32.33 -9.27
C ALA A 671 19.07 33.00 -8.27
N PHE A 672 18.53 33.63 -7.21
CA PHE A 672 19.33 34.11 -6.08
C PHE A 672 20.03 32.96 -5.35
N ALA A 673 19.35 31.83 -5.13
CA ALA A 673 19.94 30.64 -4.51
C ALA A 673 21.18 30.16 -5.27
N PHE A 674 21.16 30.23 -6.60
CA PHE A 674 22.32 29.88 -7.42
C PHE A 674 23.53 30.74 -7.06
N PHE A 675 23.39 32.08 -7.03
CA PHE A 675 24.52 32.96 -6.71
C PHE A 675 24.95 32.82 -5.26
N VAL A 676 24.01 32.67 -4.32
CA VAL A 676 24.36 32.44 -2.90
C VAL A 676 25.19 31.16 -2.73
N MET A 677 24.79 30.06 -3.39
CA MET A 677 25.43 28.76 -3.18
C MET A 677 26.67 28.53 -4.05
N PHE A 678 26.68 28.99 -5.30
CA PHE A 678 27.65 28.57 -6.31
C PHE A 678 28.50 29.71 -6.89
N ASP A 679 28.01 30.96 -6.90
CA ASP A 679 28.77 32.11 -7.39
C ASP A 679 28.50 33.39 -6.58
N PRO A 680 28.96 33.45 -5.31
CA PRO A 680 28.68 34.59 -4.44
C PRO A 680 29.32 35.88 -4.95
N THR A 681 30.33 35.80 -5.81
CA THR A 681 31.03 36.97 -6.36
C THR A 681 30.13 37.81 -7.28
N ASN A 682 29.18 37.16 -7.97
CA ASN A 682 28.24 37.83 -8.86
C ASN A 682 26.87 38.11 -8.22
N LEU A 683 26.64 37.75 -6.95
CA LEU A 683 25.36 37.95 -6.25
C LEU A 683 24.89 39.42 -6.29
N LEU A 684 25.78 40.36 -5.91
CA LEU A 684 25.45 41.79 -5.92
C LEU A 684 25.23 42.32 -7.35
N ARG A 685 26.01 41.83 -8.31
CA ARG A 685 25.88 42.21 -9.72
C ARG A 685 24.55 41.75 -10.30
N PHE A 686 24.15 40.51 -10.01
CA PHE A 686 22.84 39.96 -10.38
C PHE A 686 21.71 40.75 -9.74
N GLY A 687 21.78 40.96 -8.43
CA GLY A 687 20.77 41.68 -7.66
C GLY A 687 20.53 43.10 -8.15
N THR A 688 21.61 43.85 -8.39
CA THR A 688 21.52 45.24 -8.90
C THR A 688 20.96 45.31 -10.32
N ALA A 689 21.38 44.41 -11.22
CA ALA A 689 20.83 44.34 -12.58
C ALA A 689 19.33 44.01 -12.57
N TRP A 690 18.94 43.02 -11.78
CA TRP A 690 17.55 42.56 -11.67
C TRP A 690 16.63 43.60 -11.03
N VAL A 691 17.07 44.30 -9.97
CA VAL A 691 16.27 45.40 -9.39
C VAL A 691 16.07 46.52 -10.40
N ALA A 692 17.12 46.89 -11.15
CA ALA A 692 17.05 47.98 -12.12
C ALA A 692 16.08 47.70 -13.28
N SER A 693 16.05 46.47 -13.80
CA SER A 693 15.14 46.06 -14.88
C SER A 693 13.74 45.70 -14.36
N GLY A 694 13.67 44.98 -13.23
CA GLY A 694 12.42 44.48 -12.65
C GLY A 694 11.50 45.61 -12.17
N LEU A 695 12.09 46.68 -11.61
CA LEU A 695 11.32 47.85 -11.21
C LEU A 695 10.72 48.59 -12.43
N GLN A 696 11.31 48.53 -13.62
CA GLN A 696 10.70 49.16 -14.80
C GLN A 696 9.43 48.44 -15.27
N LEU A 697 9.23 47.18 -14.86
CA LEU A 697 8.16 46.31 -15.34
C LEU A 697 7.09 46.08 -14.27
N GLU A 698 7.47 45.62 -13.07
CA GLU A 698 6.53 45.28 -12.01
C GLU A 698 7.17 45.42 -10.61
N HIS A 699 6.88 46.54 -9.93
CA HIS A 699 7.41 46.84 -8.60
C HIS A 699 7.00 45.80 -7.53
N THR A 700 5.80 45.21 -7.64
CA THR A 700 5.26 44.23 -6.69
C THR A 700 6.07 42.94 -6.65
N LEU A 701 6.46 42.41 -7.81
CA LEU A 701 7.32 41.23 -7.90
C LEU A 701 8.67 41.46 -7.21
N VAL A 702 9.29 42.63 -7.46
CA VAL A 702 10.59 42.96 -6.89
C VAL A 702 10.50 43.02 -5.36
N LEU A 703 9.48 43.69 -4.83
CA LEU A 703 9.23 43.78 -3.40
C LEU A 703 9.02 42.40 -2.76
N ASP A 704 8.17 41.55 -3.35
CA ASP A 704 7.85 40.24 -2.79
C ASP A 704 9.06 39.29 -2.77
N VAL A 705 9.91 39.31 -3.81
CA VAL A 705 11.16 38.53 -3.84
C VAL A 705 12.17 39.06 -2.80
N VAL A 706 12.37 40.38 -2.69
CA VAL A 706 13.34 40.93 -1.72
C VAL A 706 12.90 40.67 -0.28
N VAL A 707 11.61 40.79 0.03
CA VAL A 707 11.07 40.44 1.35
C VAL A 707 11.32 38.97 1.66
N ARG A 708 11.02 38.07 0.72
CA ARG A 708 11.21 36.62 0.92
C ARG A 708 12.67 36.17 0.85
N PHE A 709 13.56 36.96 0.23
CA PHE A 709 14.99 36.68 0.21
C PHE A 709 15.55 36.63 1.64
N TYR A 710 15.11 37.55 2.51
CA TYR A 710 15.51 37.56 3.92
C TYR A 710 15.10 36.27 4.64
N ASP A 711 13.89 35.79 4.40
CA ASP A 711 13.37 34.56 5.02
C ASP A 711 14.07 33.31 4.48
N ARG A 712 14.39 33.28 3.17
CA ARG A 712 15.04 32.14 2.50
C ARG A 712 16.54 32.05 2.78
N PHE A 713 17.23 33.18 2.93
CA PHE A 713 18.69 33.26 3.11
C PHE A 713 19.08 34.12 4.32
N PRO A 714 18.73 33.72 5.56
CA PRO A 714 18.98 34.53 6.75
C PRO A 714 20.48 34.74 7.07
N HIS A 715 21.36 33.98 6.43
CA HIS A 715 22.80 34.08 6.58
C HIS A 715 23.43 35.13 5.64
N GLU A 716 22.77 35.47 4.52
CA GLU A 716 23.24 36.42 3.50
C GLU A 716 22.82 37.86 3.80
N MET A 717 23.19 38.33 4.99
CA MET A 717 22.75 39.62 5.51
C MET A 717 23.28 40.80 4.69
N GLU A 718 24.54 40.74 4.24
CA GLU A 718 25.13 41.81 3.42
C GLU A 718 24.46 41.90 2.04
N GLY A 719 24.16 40.76 1.41
CA GLY A 719 23.40 40.69 0.17
C GLY A 719 21.98 41.24 0.33
N PHE A 720 21.29 40.87 1.42
CA PHE A 720 19.96 41.42 1.74
C PHE A 720 20.00 42.94 1.96
N LEU A 721 20.93 43.45 2.76
CA LEU A 721 21.06 44.89 3.03
C LEU A 721 21.28 45.68 1.74
N ALA A 722 22.17 45.19 0.85
CA ALA A 722 22.44 45.83 -0.43
C ALA A 722 21.21 45.81 -1.35
N LEU A 723 20.52 44.66 -1.45
CA LEU A 723 19.30 44.51 -2.24
C LEU A 723 18.18 45.42 -1.73
N ALA A 724 17.83 45.32 -0.44
CA ALA A 724 16.77 46.11 0.19
C ALA A 724 17.01 47.61 0.07
N THR A 725 18.24 48.08 0.30
CA THR A 725 18.62 49.49 0.16
C THR A 725 18.49 49.95 -1.30
N THR A 726 18.97 49.14 -2.25
CA THR A 726 18.88 49.45 -3.69
C THR A 726 17.43 49.52 -4.15
N THR A 727 16.59 48.57 -3.72
CA THR A 727 15.15 48.53 -4.04
C THR A 727 14.43 49.74 -3.45
N LEU A 728 14.65 50.08 -2.18
CA LEU A 728 13.99 51.23 -1.52
C LEU A 728 14.39 52.58 -2.13
N HIS A 729 15.64 52.73 -2.59
CA HIS A 729 16.10 53.94 -3.26
C HIS A 729 15.60 54.08 -4.70
N ALA A 730 15.36 52.97 -5.38
CA ALA A 730 14.94 52.94 -6.78
C ALA A 730 13.41 52.95 -6.96
N LEU A 731 12.64 52.69 -5.90
CA LEU A 731 11.18 52.73 -5.92
C LEU A 731 10.67 54.18 -6.08
N PRO A 732 9.75 54.47 -7.03
CA PRO A 732 9.03 55.73 -7.07
C PRO A 732 8.11 55.89 -5.84
N ASP A 733 7.54 57.07 -5.60
CA ASP A 733 6.51 57.23 -4.56
C ASP A 733 5.23 56.48 -4.99
N VAL A 734 5.05 55.25 -4.51
CA VAL A 734 4.01 54.30 -4.99
C VAL A 734 2.69 54.37 -4.21
N ALA A 735 1.61 53.89 -4.86
CA ALA A 735 0.22 53.79 -4.43
C ALA A 735 -0.02 53.00 -3.12
N ASP A 736 -1.24 53.08 -2.57
CA ASP A 736 -1.62 52.58 -1.24
C ASP A 736 -1.34 51.07 -1.00
N ASP A 737 -1.48 50.21 -2.02
CA ASP A 737 -1.30 48.75 -1.91
C ASP A 737 0.17 48.32 -1.75
N ASP A 738 1.12 49.15 -2.20
CA ASP A 738 2.56 48.89 -2.08
C ASP A 738 3.14 49.44 -0.77
N ARG A 739 2.37 50.26 -0.04
CA ARG A 739 2.79 50.85 1.23
C ARG A 739 3.03 49.79 2.31
N ALA A 740 2.18 48.76 2.39
CA ALA A 740 2.32 47.68 3.36
C ALA A 740 3.58 46.82 3.10
N ARG A 741 3.85 46.48 1.84
CA ARG A 741 5.05 45.73 1.44
C ARG A 741 6.32 46.55 1.66
N ARG A 742 6.30 47.83 1.28
CA ARG A 742 7.41 48.76 1.51
C ARG A 742 7.69 48.96 3.00
N GLN A 743 6.65 49.11 3.82
CA GLN A 743 6.79 49.17 5.28
C GLN A 743 7.39 47.89 5.83
N ARG A 744 6.93 46.72 5.37
CA ARG A 744 7.48 45.42 5.78
C ARG A 744 8.96 45.30 5.42
N LEU A 745 9.34 45.72 4.20
CA LEU A 745 10.75 45.72 3.77
C LEU A 745 11.59 46.67 4.64
N GLN A 746 11.08 47.86 4.99
CA GLN A 746 11.75 48.80 5.90
C GLN A 746 11.94 48.20 7.31
N GLU A 747 10.91 47.54 7.85
CA GLU A 747 11.01 46.86 9.16
C GLU A 747 12.08 45.75 9.15
N LEU A 748 12.16 44.97 8.08
CA LEU A 748 13.19 43.94 7.91
C LEU A 748 14.59 44.55 7.74
N LEU A 749 14.72 45.65 6.99
CA LEU A 749 15.98 46.38 6.82
C LEU A 749 16.47 46.91 8.18
N ASP A 750 15.62 47.55 8.96
CA ASP A 750 15.95 48.06 10.29
C ASP A 750 16.37 46.92 11.23
N ALA A 751 15.68 45.79 11.19
CA ALA A 751 16.02 44.59 11.98
C ALA A 751 17.37 43.97 11.56
N ALA A 752 17.65 43.93 10.26
CA ALA A 752 18.91 43.47 9.70
C ALA A 752 20.09 44.37 10.10
N GLU A 753 19.92 45.70 10.02
CA GLU A 753 20.94 46.67 10.46
C GLU A 753 21.27 46.55 11.95
N ILE A 754 20.24 46.38 12.80
CA ILE A 754 20.43 46.17 14.24
C ILE A 754 21.20 44.87 14.48
N SER A 755 20.90 43.81 13.74
CA SER A 755 21.56 42.51 13.85
C SER A 755 23.02 42.56 13.39
N ALA A 756 23.31 43.26 12.28
CA ALA A 756 24.66 43.50 11.78
C ALA A 756 25.51 44.32 12.77
N ARG A 757 24.95 45.40 13.34
CA ARG A 757 25.61 46.21 14.38
C ARG A 757 25.88 45.44 15.68
N LYS A 758 25.04 44.46 16.02
CA LYS A 758 25.28 43.56 17.16
C LYS A 758 26.42 42.59 16.90
N ARG A 759 26.53 42.01 15.70
CA ARG A 759 27.65 41.11 15.33
C ARG A 759 28.99 41.85 15.32
N ALA A 760 29.03 43.05 14.73
CA ALA A 760 30.23 43.91 14.69
C ALA A 760 30.69 44.47 16.06
N ARG A 761 29.92 44.26 17.14
CA ARG A 761 30.31 44.59 18.53
C ARG A 761 30.80 43.37 19.33
N VAL A 762 30.59 42.16 18.80
CA VAL A 762 30.94 40.88 19.45
C VAL A 762 32.26 40.34 18.88
N GLU A 763 32.56 40.64 17.62
CA GLU A 763 33.90 40.58 17.02
C GLU A 763 34.76 41.77 17.45
#